data_AF-A0A1F5AGQ5-F1
#
_entry.id   AF-A0A1F5AGQ5-F1
#
_cell.length_a   1.000
_cell.length_b   1.000
_cell.length_c   1.000
_cell.angle_alpha   90.00
_cell.angle_beta   90.00
_cell.angle_gamma   90.00
#
_symmetry.space_group_name_H-M   'P 1'
#
loop_
_entity.id
_entity.type
_entity.pdbx_description
1 polymer ?
#
loop_
_entity_poly.entity_id
_entity_poly.type
_entity_poly.pdbx_seq_one_letter_code
_entity_poly.pdbx_strand_id
1 'polypeptide(L)'
;MEKPKAGSQPVILVVDDDLAYLEKLQRALRDIYAVYTTTSGVEAIHLIKALPEVNVLVVNEDLPRMKGTELLRFLNEIFKNSDAIIKILLTGCASNGTVIDLASYGRIDCCLAKPSDPAAIRRKISFLIAQRSREKRSSMRITLDGSKDIRIETGPLGEAKLVNLSENGMFLKTLSAFPEGSAVPLNISLPDGRQYTVNGRIVRQDNDLGGVGIEFQSLDDSSRLSLLQFMSDYVAIRDLDELKLRYPFLRTDEMVLFTDSIKIESLMREALARKVEVAAVPARSGNPEILSFAEIRPPSVCLLSGEKLDVKFKTSDLLFVSYQIGYATYNFETMISRIFPDGRTLVCLYPRVMFYSEKRAEKRISPARNLRVEIPLPPPFDHNLHGRITDISPNGMSFVAAEDAPTLLKGTPLESLAILDGEKPLWEETGEVRHVSRAEGDEGSGLKYGVQFGISRMSIQSVHAPDPDFARRGEDIHEKAAIRGLSYLPPDFFRASLMAPHVIRLENPRGEEIVGLLNTALPLDDKPIPVVVVPPAFGKTKEPLFGLALTLCENFRLLGKPLAVVRYDGIRKKGESHNDPEAYEPPYEMLNTSFSQGAEDIVTVLDWLYSNPKLRASSIILLTFSFSALEARIVLRDEGERRRVDYWIACMGTPEFRDLMVRINCGLDFLEHYQLGIKLGIMPVLGNLVNVDSYVADGVVNSVATLDQAREDMRHLDLPITWIYGQFDSWVKAEFIRDVMSVQVDAPREVISVPIGHNARTSKEGLRLFGTITSLICRFLHKRLIQPVMPGRKDMEVMRRAEKDRLPPRKLKNRTSYWQRYLVGDDKLLGFDVMALSDDYQQLMGDQLHALELRPGDRLLDLGGGTGNFVEHLLVAGGELPSQITIADLIPEAMKKASRKLTSRFPVLKESGRFDFIALDLEISRYMAVRRFIDGDVGTFEEMAEMVENLTLESAIKIQEDYSPRLHRILRGERITPAHDDWLKTRFDLQEYRIIADFNHVARYVRGLSPGKPDFRRLIIPGTLEGNYHLPVKPGWYNKILMSLVLSYIYNPAETLKEARRIVMPGGLLILSSMRPDTDASGPFTRLLEKIEAMPAEALPPERSKPLLIESLRAFLNDAQELVDLEEAGTFDFFDPEKLEALLEETGWEIIRIIPSYGNPPQGYVYVTKARDADGKP
;
A
#
# COMPACT_ATOMS: atom_id res chain seq x y z
N MET A 1 -8.57 62.74 52.60
CA MET A 1 -8.85 62.14 51.28
C MET A 1 -7.97 62.83 50.26
N GLU A 2 -6.78 62.25 50.01
CA GLU A 2 -5.87 62.74 48.97
C GLU A 2 -6.14 62.00 47.65
N LYS A 3 -6.25 62.79 46.57
CA LYS A 3 -6.52 62.35 45.20
C LYS A 3 -5.35 61.54 44.61
N PRO A 4 -5.61 60.56 43.73
CA PRO A 4 -4.57 60.04 42.84
C PRO A 4 -4.27 61.06 41.74
N LYS A 5 -2.99 61.43 41.57
CA LYS A 5 -2.44 61.97 40.31
C LYS A 5 -2.01 60.79 39.43
N ALA A 6 -2.06 60.78 38.10
CA ALA A 6 -2.86 61.47 37.09
C ALA A 6 -2.60 60.67 35.78
N GLY A 7 -3.48 59.73 35.45
CA GLY A 7 -3.67 59.31 34.07
C GLY A 7 -4.90 60.04 33.56
N SER A 8 -4.82 60.76 32.44
CA SER A 8 -5.96 61.48 31.86
C SER A 8 -7.20 60.58 31.85
N GLN A 9 -8.33 61.05 32.42
CA GLN A 9 -9.58 60.30 32.32
C GLN A 9 -9.88 60.02 30.84
N PRO A 10 -10.36 58.80 30.46
CA PRO A 10 -10.67 58.51 29.08
C PRO A 10 -11.66 59.53 28.52
N VAL A 11 -11.35 60.05 27.33
CA VAL A 11 -12.13 61.07 26.65
C VAL A 11 -13.22 60.41 25.83
N ILE A 12 -14.47 60.80 26.07
CA ILE A 12 -15.65 60.33 25.36
C ILE A 12 -16.27 61.49 24.61
N LEU A 13 -16.41 61.36 23.29
CA LEU A 13 -17.16 62.29 22.47
C LEU A 13 -18.54 61.70 22.15
N VAL A 14 -19.60 62.41 22.48
CA VAL A 14 -20.99 62.02 22.16
C VAL A 14 -21.56 62.97 21.11
N VAL A 15 -22.08 62.42 20.02
CA VAL A 15 -22.62 63.18 18.89
C VAL A 15 -24.08 62.79 18.69
N ASP A 16 -24.99 63.71 18.99
CA ASP A 16 -26.44 63.47 18.93
C ASP A 16 -27.18 64.79 18.72
N ASP A 17 -28.16 64.84 17.82
CA ASP A 17 -28.90 66.04 17.50
C ASP A 17 -29.94 66.44 18.58
N ASP A 18 -30.24 65.53 19.51
CA ASP A 18 -31.08 65.80 20.68
C ASP A 18 -30.25 66.33 21.87
N LEU A 19 -30.34 67.64 22.10
CA LEU A 19 -29.68 68.33 23.22
C LEU A 19 -30.06 67.77 24.60
N ALA A 20 -31.32 67.38 24.80
CA ALA A 20 -31.77 66.85 26.09
C ALA A 20 -31.16 65.46 26.35
N TYR A 21 -30.96 64.67 25.28
CA TYR A 21 -30.29 63.38 25.36
C TYR A 21 -28.78 63.52 25.62
N LEU A 22 -28.12 64.48 24.97
CA LEU A 22 -26.72 64.81 25.23
C LEU A 22 -26.48 65.19 26.70
N GLU A 23 -27.31 66.08 27.27
CA GLU A 23 -27.19 66.47 28.68
C GLU A 23 -27.34 65.28 29.62
N LYS A 24 -28.26 64.37 29.31
CA LYS A 24 -28.52 63.16 30.11
C LYS A 24 -27.32 62.21 30.08
N LEU A 25 -26.72 61.98 28.91
CA LEU A 25 -25.51 61.15 28.77
C LEU A 25 -24.29 61.79 29.41
N GLN A 26 -24.12 63.11 29.25
CA GLN A 26 -23.03 63.84 29.87
C GLN A 26 -23.09 63.74 31.39
N ARG A 27 -24.27 63.91 32.00
CA ARG A 27 -24.46 63.73 33.45
C ARG A 27 -24.17 62.30 33.91
N ALA A 28 -24.55 61.30 33.13
CA ALA A 28 -24.35 59.89 33.51
C ALA A 28 -22.90 59.39 33.39
N LEU A 29 -22.09 60.03 32.55
CA LEU A 29 -20.73 59.59 32.20
C LEU A 29 -19.62 60.45 32.83
N ARG A 30 -19.88 61.72 33.14
CA ARG A 30 -18.85 62.68 33.62
C ARG A 30 -18.17 62.31 34.93
N ASP A 31 -18.80 61.47 35.75
CA ASP A 31 -18.25 61.06 37.05
C ASP A 31 -17.03 60.12 36.89
N ILE A 32 -16.87 59.50 35.72
CA ILE A 32 -15.83 58.49 35.43
C ILE A 32 -14.96 58.91 34.24
N TYR A 33 -15.50 59.70 33.30
CA TYR A 33 -14.89 60.02 32.01
C TYR A 33 -14.88 61.52 31.71
N ALA A 34 -13.96 61.96 30.84
CA ALA A 34 -13.96 63.33 30.30
C ALA A 34 -14.90 63.39 29.09
N VAL A 35 -16.10 63.95 29.26
CA VAL A 35 -17.17 63.87 28.26
C VAL A 35 -17.36 65.18 27.49
N TYR A 36 -17.19 65.11 26.17
CA TYR A 36 -17.48 66.18 25.22
C TYR A 36 -18.71 65.82 24.41
N THR A 37 -19.54 66.81 24.08
CA THR A 37 -20.79 66.60 23.35
C THR A 37 -20.93 67.60 22.21
N THR A 38 -21.51 67.19 21.09
CA THR A 38 -21.87 68.08 19.98
C THR A 38 -23.12 67.55 19.27
N THR A 39 -23.86 68.44 18.61
CA THR A 39 -25.08 68.11 17.88
C THR A 39 -24.87 67.85 16.40
N SER A 40 -23.63 67.94 15.90
CA SER A 40 -23.32 67.85 14.47
C SER A 40 -22.10 66.98 14.21
N GLY A 41 -22.20 66.09 13.23
CA GLY A 41 -21.05 65.29 12.78
C GLY A 41 -19.89 66.13 12.26
N VAL A 42 -20.17 67.29 11.64
CA VAL A 42 -19.13 68.20 11.17
C VAL A 42 -18.35 68.82 12.34
N GLU A 43 -19.03 69.21 13.41
CA GLU A 43 -18.37 69.71 14.62
C GLU A 43 -17.62 68.61 15.35
N ALA A 44 -18.14 67.37 15.35
CA ALA A 44 -17.45 66.23 15.92
C ALA A 44 -16.07 66.00 15.29
N ILE A 45 -15.95 66.18 13.96
CA ILE A 45 -14.67 66.10 13.24
C ILE A 45 -13.69 67.18 13.74
N HIS A 46 -14.17 68.40 13.97
CA HIS A 46 -13.34 69.48 14.50
C HIS A 46 -12.90 69.20 15.94
N LEU A 47 -13.80 68.68 16.78
CA LEU A 47 -13.47 68.28 18.15
C LEU A 47 -12.46 67.14 18.20
N ILE A 48 -12.58 66.13 17.34
CA ILE A 48 -11.62 65.03 17.25
C ILE A 48 -10.22 65.54 16.83
N LYS A 49 -10.14 66.58 16.00
CA LYS A 49 -8.86 67.25 15.64
C LYS A 49 -8.28 68.08 16.77
N ALA A 50 -9.14 68.76 17.53
CA ALA A 50 -8.73 69.72 18.54
C ALA A 50 -8.42 69.09 19.89
N LEU A 51 -9.05 67.96 20.22
CA LEU A 51 -8.81 67.23 21.46
C LEU A 51 -7.51 66.41 21.37
N PRO A 52 -6.72 66.31 22.46
CA PRO A 52 -5.44 65.59 22.44
C PRO A 52 -5.59 64.09 22.11
N GLU A 53 -6.66 63.47 22.61
CA GLU A 53 -6.99 62.06 22.37
C GLU A 53 -8.49 61.85 22.61
N VAL A 54 -9.17 61.09 21.75
CA VAL A 54 -10.57 60.65 21.95
C VAL A 54 -10.56 59.13 22.05
N ASN A 55 -10.96 58.58 23.19
CA ASN A 55 -10.91 57.13 23.42
C ASN A 55 -12.19 56.42 22.99
N VAL A 56 -13.33 57.10 23.08
CA VAL A 56 -14.65 56.56 22.69
C VAL A 56 -15.45 57.62 21.94
N LEU A 57 -16.03 57.24 20.81
CA LEU A 57 -16.98 58.04 20.05
C LEU A 57 -18.35 57.35 20.11
N VAL A 58 -19.34 58.03 20.68
CA VAL A 58 -20.74 57.60 20.67
C VAL A 58 -21.49 58.50 19.71
N VAL A 59 -22.12 57.95 18.67
CA VAL A 59 -22.71 58.74 17.58
C VAL A 59 -24.13 58.26 17.25
N ASN A 60 -25.08 59.19 17.14
CA ASN A 60 -26.41 58.92 16.60
C ASN A 60 -26.33 58.66 15.09
N GLU A 61 -27.03 57.64 14.61
CA GLU A 61 -27.08 57.34 13.17
C GLU A 61 -27.80 58.46 12.40
N ASP A 62 -28.94 58.90 12.91
CA ASP A 62 -29.81 59.86 12.24
C ASP A 62 -29.45 61.32 12.60
N LEU A 63 -28.23 61.73 12.28
CA LEU A 63 -27.77 63.10 12.46
C LEU A 63 -28.19 64.00 11.27
N PRO A 64 -28.58 65.27 11.51
CA PRO A 64 -28.87 66.23 10.47
C PRO A 64 -27.63 66.53 9.60
N ARG A 65 -27.84 66.64 8.29
CA ARG A 65 -26.84 67.00 7.26
C ARG A 65 -25.72 65.99 6.98
N MET A 66 -25.35 65.15 7.94
CA MET A 66 -24.36 64.07 7.79
C MET A 66 -24.77 62.94 8.71
N LYS A 67 -25.08 61.76 8.15
CA LYS A 67 -25.46 60.60 8.98
C LYS A 67 -24.29 60.14 9.84
N GLY A 68 -24.57 59.54 11.00
CA GLY A 68 -23.53 59.00 11.89
C GLY A 68 -22.64 57.97 11.21
N THR A 69 -23.20 57.15 10.32
CA THR A 69 -22.44 56.19 9.49
C THR A 69 -21.54 56.88 8.46
N GLU A 70 -21.96 58.02 7.90
CA GLU A 70 -21.12 58.83 7.01
C GLU A 70 -19.98 59.51 7.78
N LEU A 71 -20.25 59.98 9.00
CA LEU A 71 -19.21 60.52 9.89
C LEU A 71 -18.16 59.45 10.20
N LEU A 72 -18.58 58.23 10.57
CA LEU A 72 -17.66 57.13 10.87
C LEU A 72 -16.81 56.74 9.66
N ARG A 73 -17.41 56.70 8.46
CA ARG A 73 -16.68 56.46 7.20
C ARG A 73 -15.63 57.56 6.96
N PHE A 74 -16.04 58.82 7.09
CA PHE A 74 -15.15 59.97 6.91
C PHE A 74 -13.99 59.98 7.92
N LEU A 75 -14.26 59.60 9.17
CA LEU A 75 -13.23 59.46 10.20
C LEU A 75 -12.21 58.38 9.83
N ASN A 76 -12.67 57.25 9.29
CA ASN A 76 -11.79 56.17 8.83
C ASN A 76 -10.94 56.56 7.62
N GLU A 77 -11.49 57.33 6.67
CA GLU A 77 -10.78 57.73 5.46
C GLU A 77 -9.70 58.78 5.73
N ILE A 78 -9.92 59.69 6.69
CA ILE A 78 -9.08 60.89 6.85
C ILE A 78 -8.15 60.81 8.05
N PHE A 79 -8.49 60.05 9.09
CA PHE A 79 -7.68 59.98 10.31
C PHE A 79 -7.02 58.62 10.48
N LYS A 80 -5.68 58.58 10.34
CA LYS A 80 -4.87 57.36 10.49
C LYS A 80 -4.99 56.68 11.87
N ASN A 81 -5.38 57.43 12.91
CA ASN A 81 -5.55 56.91 14.28
C ASN A 81 -7.02 56.66 14.65
N SER A 82 -7.96 56.78 13.71
CA SER A 82 -9.40 56.57 13.99
C SER A 82 -9.74 55.15 14.44
N ASP A 83 -8.94 54.17 14.03
CA ASP A 83 -9.08 52.78 14.49
C ASP A 83 -8.79 52.64 15.98
N ALA A 84 -8.01 53.55 16.60
CA ALA A 84 -7.72 53.57 18.04
C ALA A 84 -8.94 53.99 18.89
N ILE A 85 -9.95 54.61 18.28
CA ILE A 85 -11.16 55.11 18.94
C ILE A 85 -12.20 54.01 18.99
N ILE A 86 -12.79 53.74 20.15
CA ILE A 86 -13.93 52.81 20.28
C ILE A 86 -15.18 53.50 19.73
N LYS A 87 -15.82 52.95 18.70
CA LYS A 87 -16.98 53.56 18.03
C LYS A 87 -18.28 52.85 18.42
N ILE A 88 -19.21 53.61 18.98
CA ILE A 88 -20.53 53.15 19.39
C ILE A 88 -21.59 53.90 18.57
N LEU A 89 -22.33 53.19 17.72
CA LEU A 89 -23.43 53.76 16.94
C LEU A 89 -24.76 53.59 17.70
N LEU A 90 -25.54 54.66 17.81
CA LEU A 90 -26.89 54.65 18.35
C LEU A 90 -27.88 54.71 17.18
N THR A 91 -28.80 53.75 17.07
CA THR A 91 -29.71 53.62 15.91
C THR A 91 -31.16 53.34 16.34
N GLY A 92 -32.14 53.82 15.56
CA GLY A 92 -33.56 53.63 15.83
C GLY A 92 -34.17 52.29 15.39
N CYS A 93 -33.43 51.43 14.69
CA CYS A 93 -33.99 50.21 14.11
C CYS A 93 -33.95 49.02 15.08
N ALA A 94 -35.12 48.64 15.60
CA ALA A 94 -35.35 47.36 16.27
C ALA A 94 -36.08 46.39 15.32
N SER A 95 -35.37 45.74 14.40
CA SER A 95 -35.86 44.49 13.78
C SER A 95 -34.73 43.70 13.13
N ASN A 96 -34.86 42.38 13.24
CA ASN A 96 -33.92 41.35 12.81
C ASN A 96 -33.56 41.45 11.30
N GLY A 97 -32.28 41.26 10.98
CA GLY A 97 -31.92 40.58 9.73
C GLY A 97 -31.48 41.41 8.52
N THR A 98 -31.23 42.72 8.64
CA THR A 98 -30.46 43.43 7.62
C THR A 98 -29.14 43.87 8.24
N VAL A 99 -28.11 43.07 8.01
CA VAL A 99 -26.72 43.45 8.24
C VAL A 99 -26.48 44.68 7.37
N ILE A 100 -26.51 45.88 7.97
CA ILE A 100 -25.80 47.02 7.37
C ILE A 100 -24.41 46.46 7.09
N ASP A 101 -23.93 46.56 5.85
CA ASP A 101 -22.58 46.12 5.49
C ASP A 101 -21.56 46.99 6.26
N LEU A 102 -21.30 46.60 7.51
CA LEU A 102 -20.46 47.33 8.46
C LEU A 102 -19.02 47.41 7.97
N ALA A 103 -18.65 46.63 6.94
CA ALA A 103 -17.35 46.71 6.29
C ALA A 103 -17.18 48.00 5.46
N SER A 104 -18.25 48.56 4.89
CA SER A 104 -18.18 49.73 4.00
C SER A 104 -18.09 51.08 4.73
N TYR A 105 -18.44 51.13 6.02
CA TYR A 105 -18.60 52.39 6.79
C TYR A 105 -17.53 52.60 7.88
N GLY A 106 -16.55 51.70 8.00
CA GLY A 106 -15.49 51.72 9.01
C GLY A 106 -15.80 50.87 10.24
N ARG A 107 -14.77 50.43 10.98
CA ARG A 107 -14.90 49.53 12.14
C ARG A 107 -15.81 50.15 13.22
N ILE A 108 -17.01 49.60 13.42
CA ILE A 108 -17.93 49.95 14.52
C ILE A 108 -17.81 48.89 15.61
N ASP A 109 -17.46 49.29 16.84
CA ASP A 109 -17.21 48.35 17.94
C ASP A 109 -18.50 47.93 18.66
N CYS A 110 -19.57 48.73 18.56
CA CYS A 110 -20.87 48.42 19.14
C CYS A 110 -22.00 49.21 18.48
N CYS A 111 -23.16 48.58 18.28
CA CYS A 111 -24.42 49.28 17.96
C CYS A 111 -25.40 49.13 19.12
N LEU A 112 -26.09 50.21 19.50
CA LEU A 112 -27.12 50.20 20.55
C LEU A 112 -28.41 50.86 20.03
N ALA A 113 -29.56 50.32 20.44
CA ALA A 113 -30.85 50.85 20.02
C ALA A 113 -31.23 52.13 20.78
N LYS A 114 -31.66 53.18 20.07
CA LYS A 114 -32.14 54.44 20.65
C LYS A 114 -33.67 54.37 20.87
N PRO A 115 -34.22 54.80 22.04
CA PRO A 115 -33.52 55.42 23.17
C PRO A 115 -32.76 54.39 24.05
N SER A 116 -31.45 54.58 24.18
CA SER A 116 -30.60 53.76 25.07
C SER A 116 -30.55 54.34 26.48
N ASP A 117 -30.70 53.49 27.49
CA ASP A 117 -30.48 53.83 28.89
C ASP A 117 -29.01 54.27 29.14
N PRO A 118 -28.76 55.49 29.68
CA PRO A 118 -27.42 55.95 30.00
C PRO A 118 -26.60 54.99 30.86
N ALA A 119 -27.24 54.24 31.78
CA ALA A 119 -26.53 53.25 32.59
C ALA A 119 -26.09 52.03 31.77
N ALA A 120 -26.87 51.63 30.76
CA ALA A 120 -26.49 50.59 29.81
C ALA A 120 -25.32 51.02 28.91
N ILE A 121 -25.36 52.25 28.39
CA ILE A 121 -24.25 52.84 27.62
C ILE A 121 -22.98 52.87 28.48
N ARG A 122 -23.08 53.33 29.74
CA ARG A 122 -21.93 53.36 30.65
C ARG A 122 -21.31 51.98 30.87
N ARG A 123 -22.11 50.96 31.18
CA ARG A 123 -21.63 49.58 31.35
C ARG A 123 -20.93 49.08 30.08
N LYS A 124 -21.50 49.38 28.92
CA LYS A 124 -20.93 48.96 27.63
C LYS A 124 -19.60 49.65 27.35
N ILE A 125 -19.48 50.94 27.62
CA ILE A 125 -18.24 51.70 27.50
C ILE A 125 -17.16 51.14 28.43
N SER A 126 -17.47 50.89 29.70
CA SER A 126 -16.52 50.29 30.65
C SER A 126 -16.05 48.91 30.18
N PHE A 127 -16.97 48.08 29.70
CA PHE A 127 -16.66 46.75 29.16
C PHE A 127 -15.73 46.83 27.94
N LEU A 128 -16.03 47.71 26.97
CA LEU A 128 -15.24 47.83 25.74
C LEU A 128 -13.84 48.40 26.00
N ILE A 129 -13.70 49.38 26.90
CA ILE A 129 -12.38 49.88 27.32
C ILE A 129 -11.58 48.76 28.00
N ALA A 130 -12.19 48.01 28.93
CA ALA A 130 -11.52 46.90 29.60
C ALA A 130 -11.14 45.76 28.63
N GLN A 131 -12.00 45.44 27.68
CA GLN A 131 -11.74 44.47 26.61
C GLN A 131 -10.54 44.91 25.76
N ARG A 132 -10.50 46.19 25.34
CA ARG A 132 -9.43 46.74 24.51
C ARG A 132 -8.08 46.78 25.25
N SER A 133 -8.08 47.00 26.56
CA SER A 133 -6.89 46.86 27.40
C SER A 133 -6.42 45.42 27.55
N ARG A 134 -7.34 44.43 27.54
CA ARG A 134 -7.02 42.99 27.57
C ARG A 134 -6.47 42.47 26.22
N GLU A 135 -6.82 43.13 25.12
CA GLU A 135 -6.37 42.80 23.75
C GLU A 135 -4.93 43.28 23.45
N LYS A 136 -4.34 44.18 24.25
CA LYS A 136 -2.91 44.59 24.18
C LYS A 136 -1.93 43.53 24.74
N ARG A 137 -2.17 42.23 24.54
CA ARG A 137 -1.25 41.16 24.95
C ARG A 137 -0.46 40.65 23.74
N SER A 138 0.87 40.73 23.80
CA SER A 138 1.77 40.55 22.65
C SER A 138 2.15 39.10 22.30
N SER A 139 1.76 38.10 23.08
CA SER A 139 2.11 36.69 22.84
C SER A 139 0.91 35.74 22.93
N MET A 140 0.86 34.77 22.02
CA MET A 140 -0.13 33.68 21.98
C MET A 140 -0.06 32.82 23.23
N ARG A 141 -1.24 32.47 23.75
CA ARG A 141 -1.37 31.57 24.90
C ARG A 141 -2.35 30.44 24.57
N ILE A 142 -1.95 29.21 24.87
CA ILE A 142 -2.88 28.08 24.86
C ILE A 142 -3.55 27.95 26.23
N THR A 143 -4.86 27.76 26.26
CA THR A 143 -5.60 27.47 27.50
C THR A 143 -5.58 25.97 27.72
N LEU A 144 -5.29 25.55 28.94
CA LEU A 144 -5.11 24.16 29.31
C LEU A 144 -6.27 23.77 30.23
N ASP A 145 -7.27 23.08 29.67
CA ASP A 145 -8.44 22.64 30.42
C ASP A 145 -8.09 21.45 31.31
N GLY A 146 -7.62 21.76 32.53
CA GLY A 146 -7.51 20.77 33.60
C GLY A 146 -6.42 19.71 33.43
N SER A 147 -5.32 19.99 32.75
CA SER A 147 -4.27 18.99 32.49
C SER A 147 -3.66 18.44 33.79
N LYS A 148 -3.79 17.13 34.00
CA LYS A 148 -2.99 16.37 34.97
C LYS A 148 -1.57 16.09 34.44
N ASP A 149 -1.32 16.46 33.19
CA ASP A 149 -0.19 15.98 32.38
C ASP A 149 0.96 16.99 32.25
N ILE A 150 0.74 18.28 32.55
CA ILE A 150 1.82 19.27 32.66
C ILE A 150 2.07 19.53 34.13
N ARG A 151 3.26 19.15 34.62
CA ARG A 151 3.65 19.38 36.02
C ARG A 151 4.51 20.61 36.11
N ILE A 152 4.12 21.54 36.99
CA ILE A 152 4.94 22.71 37.32
C ILE A 152 5.36 22.60 38.77
N GLU A 153 6.66 22.49 39.01
CA GLU A 153 7.22 22.67 40.34
C GLU A 153 7.46 24.17 40.54
N THR A 154 6.65 24.76 41.41
CA THR A 154 6.54 26.21 41.59
C THR A 154 7.36 26.75 42.75
N GLY A 155 8.14 25.88 43.41
CA GLY A 155 9.00 26.19 44.56
C GLY A 155 8.29 27.06 45.60
N PRO A 156 8.61 28.37 45.69
CA PRO A 156 8.05 29.29 46.69
C PRO A 156 6.53 29.55 46.60
N LEU A 157 5.87 29.32 45.46
CA LEU A 157 4.44 29.68 45.28
C LEU A 157 3.45 28.70 45.95
N GLY A 158 3.90 27.52 46.40
CA GLY A 158 3.03 26.45 46.92
C GLY A 158 2.17 25.80 45.83
N GLU A 159 1.04 25.17 46.22
CA GLU A 159 0.10 24.58 45.26
C GLU A 159 -0.44 25.65 44.29
N ALA A 160 -0.17 25.47 43.00
CA ALA A 160 -0.67 26.34 41.95
C ALA A 160 -1.11 25.52 40.73
N LYS A 161 -2.19 25.95 40.08
CA LYS A 161 -2.74 25.30 38.89
C LYS A 161 -2.42 26.12 37.65
N LEU A 162 -1.80 25.50 36.65
CA LEU A 162 -1.59 26.09 35.33
C LEU A 162 -2.93 26.36 34.64
N VAL A 163 -3.09 27.57 34.12
CA VAL A 163 -4.30 27.99 33.37
C VAL A 163 -3.98 28.15 31.89
N ASN A 164 -2.88 28.83 31.58
CA ASN A 164 -2.43 29.02 30.21
C ASN A 164 -0.91 29.17 30.15
N LEU A 165 -0.36 28.86 28.98
CA LEU A 165 1.07 28.83 28.71
C LEU A 165 1.37 29.52 27.37
N SER A 166 2.50 30.23 27.31
CA SER A 166 3.10 30.74 26.08
C SER A 166 4.60 30.50 26.04
N GLU A 167 5.19 30.81 24.89
CA GLU A 167 6.65 30.84 24.70
C GLU A 167 7.40 31.81 25.64
N ASN A 168 6.71 32.77 26.27
CA ASN A 168 7.32 33.84 27.06
C ASN A 168 6.81 33.91 28.50
N GLY A 169 5.89 33.04 28.90
CA GLY A 169 5.33 33.08 30.25
C GLY A 169 4.12 32.20 30.44
N MET A 170 3.50 32.31 31.61
CA MET A 170 2.33 31.52 31.99
C MET A 170 1.42 32.26 32.96
N PHE A 171 0.22 31.74 33.15
CA PHE A 171 -0.67 32.17 34.23
C PHE A 171 -0.96 31.01 35.17
N LEU A 172 -0.71 31.23 36.45
CA LEU A 172 -0.94 30.25 37.51
C LEU A 172 -2.04 30.76 38.45
N LYS A 173 -3.02 29.88 38.71
CA LYS A 173 -4.00 30.08 39.78
C LYS A 173 -3.38 29.61 41.08
N THR A 174 -3.22 30.52 42.05
CA THR A 174 -2.63 30.21 43.36
C THR A 174 -3.32 31.02 44.44
N LEU A 175 -3.39 30.47 45.66
CA LEU A 175 -3.91 31.15 46.85
C LEU A 175 -2.84 32.02 47.53
N SER A 176 -1.58 31.87 47.13
CA SER A 176 -0.45 32.56 47.74
C SER A 176 -0.24 33.94 47.11
N ALA A 177 -0.19 34.98 47.94
CA ALA A 177 0.03 36.35 47.48
C ALA A 177 1.52 36.67 47.38
N PHE A 178 1.99 37.11 46.19
CA PHE A 178 3.40 37.45 45.95
C PHE A 178 3.56 38.79 45.22
N PRO A 179 4.38 39.74 45.72
CA PRO A 179 4.53 41.06 45.11
C PRO A 179 4.94 41.00 43.63
N GLU A 180 4.39 41.89 42.82
CA GLU A 180 4.89 42.14 41.46
C GLU A 180 6.39 42.43 41.48
N GLY A 181 7.13 41.85 40.53
CA GLY A 181 8.59 41.91 40.45
C GLY A 181 9.32 40.76 41.13
N SER A 182 8.64 39.90 41.90
CA SER A 182 9.26 38.76 42.59
C SER A 182 9.78 37.70 41.59
N ALA A 183 10.97 37.17 41.84
CA ALA A 183 11.56 36.07 41.07
C ALA A 183 10.97 34.71 41.50
N VAL A 184 10.66 33.86 40.52
CA VAL A 184 10.03 32.56 40.73
C VAL A 184 10.74 31.53 39.84
N PRO A 185 11.64 30.70 40.39
CA PRO A 185 12.17 29.57 39.64
C PRO A 185 11.06 28.53 39.41
N LEU A 186 10.96 28.02 38.18
CA LEU A 186 9.92 27.08 37.76
C LEU A 186 10.58 25.89 37.03
N ASN A 187 10.18 24.66 37.37
CA ASN A 187 10.44 23.50 36.53
C ASN A 187 9.13 23.07 35.85
N ILE A 188 9.11 23.01 34.52
CA ILE A 188 7.96 22.62 33.70
C ILE A 188 8.26 21.25 33.10
N SER A 189 7.44 20.24 33.42
CA SER A 189 7.49 18.92 32.79
C SER A 189 6.28 18.72 31.87
N LEU A 190 6.54 18.37 30.62
CA LEU A 190 5.53 18.06 29.61
C LEU A 190 5.19 16.56 29.58
N PRO A 191 4.04 16.16 29.00
CA PRO A 191 3.57 14.76 28.96
C PRO A 191 4.49 13.81 28.16
N ASP A 192 5.23 14.35 27.20
CA ASP A 192 6.15 13.60 26.34
C ASP A 192 7.54 13.39 26.96
N GLY A 193 7.71 13.75 28.25
CA GLY A 193 8.95 13.57 29.01
C GLY A 193 9.91 14.76 28.94
N ARG A 194 9.62 15.81 28.16
CA ARG A 194 10.47 17.02 28.10
C ARG A 194 10.37 17.84 29.39
N GLN A 195 11.50 18.36 29.88
CA GLN A 195 11.58 19.18 31.09
C GLN A 195 12.31 20.51 30.83
N TYR A 196 11.80 21.61 31.39
CA TYR A 196 12.39 22.95 31.27
C TYR A 196 12.54 23.60 32.64
N THR A 197 13.72 24.11 32.95
CA THR A 197 13.98 24.94 34.13
C THR A 197 14.05 26.40 33.71
N VAL A 198 13.17 27.24 34.27
CA VAL A 198 13.01 28.64 33.86
C VAL A 198 13.00 29.56 35.06
N ASN A 199 13.76 30.65 34.98
CA ASN A 199 13.65 31.75 35.95
C ASN A 199 12.52 32.69 35.51
N GLY A 200 11.43 32.69 36.26
CA GLY A 200 10.26 33.54 36.02
C GLY A 200 10.26 34.81 36.88
N ARG A 201 9.52 35.82 36.45
CA ARG A 201 9.21 37.03 37.23
C ARG A 201 7.71 37.28 37.23
N ILE A 202 7.15 37.58 38.41
CA ILE A 202 5.74 37.96 38.53
C ILE A 202 5.56 39.35 37.92
N VAL A 203 4.75 39.46 36.87
CA VAL A 203 4.50 40.72 36.15
C VAL A 203 3.13 41.31 36.42
N ARG A 204 2.20 40.51 36.95
CA ARG A 204 0.88 40.98 37.36
C ARG A 204 0.21 40.05 38.36
N GLN A 205 -0.58 40.60 39.27
CA GLN A 205 -1.59 39.86 40.03
C GLN A 205 -2.98 40.07 39.43
N ASP A 206 -3.80 39.02 39.42
CA ASP A 206 -5.18 39.07 38.91
C ASP A 206 -6.18 38.90 40.05
N ASN A 207 -6.74 40.02 40.51
CA ASN A 207 -7.66 40.06 41.67
C ASN A 207 -9.03 39.43 41.37
N ASP A 208 -9.44 39.37 40.09
CA ASP A 208 -10.74 38.83 39.69
C ASP A 208 -10.71 37.30 39.58
N LEU A 209 -9.62 36.74 39.04
CA LEU A 209 -9.48 35.29 38.81
C LEU A 209 -8.73 34.55 39.92
N GLY A 210 -8.00 35.27 40.77
CA GLY A 210 -7.15 34.73 41.84
C GLY A 210 -5.92 34.02 41.29
N GLY A 211 -4.79 34.72 41.13
CA GLY A 211 -3.55 34.12 40.63
C GLY A 211 -2.50 35.13 40.17
N VAL A 212 -1.41 34.62 39.59
CA VAL A 212 -0.25 35.41 39.17
C VAL A 212 0.10 35.16 37.71
N GLY A 213 0.42 36.24 36.99
CA GLY A 213 1.04 36.18 35.67
C GLY A 213 2.54 36.20 35.79
N ILE A 214 3.21 35.21 35.19
CA ILE A 214 4.66 35.03 35.26
C ILE A 214 5.24 35.18 33.85
N GLU A 215 6.30 35.99 33.74
CA GLU A 215 7.12 36.18 32.54
C GLU A 215 8.43 35.38 32.67
N PHE A 216 8.85 34.69 31.62
CA PHE A 216 10.11 33.95 31.58
C PHE A 216 11.28 34.91 31.30
N GLN A 217 12.27 34.95 32.19
CA GLN A 217 13.44 35.84 32.05
C GLN A 217 14.54 35.25 31.17
N SER A 218 14.67 33.92 31.15
CA SER A 218 15.68 33.21 30.36
C SER A 218 15.14 31.88 29.86
N LEU A 219 14.89 31.78 28.56
CA LEU A 219 14.62 30.54 27.83
C LEU A 219 15.50 30.57 26.57
N ASP A 220 16.33 29.56 26.36
CA ASP A 220 17.15 29.45 25.15
C ASP A 220 16.28 29.15 23.92
N ASP A 221 16.81 29.43 22.72
CA ASP A 221 16.04 29.31 21.48
C ASP A 221 15.59 27.87 21.19
N SER A 222 16.38 26.87 21.59
CA SER A 222 16.02 25.45 21.44
C SER A 222 14.83 25.10 22.34
N SER A 223 14.86 25.51 23.60
CA SER A 223 13.74 25.34 24.53
C SER A 223 12.49 26.10 24.08
N ARG A 224 12.64 27.30 23.51
CA ARG A 224 11.52 28.08 22.96
C ARG A 224 10.87 27.37 21.76
N LEU A 225 11.68 26.89 20.82
CA LEU A 225 11.23 26.10 19.67
C LEU A 225 10.51 24.83 20.11
N SER A 226 11.08 24.12 21.07
CA SER A 226 10.51 22.90 21.63
C SER A 226 9.15 23.16 22.32
N LEU A 227 9.00 24.29 23.01
CA LEU A 227 7.74 24.71 23.62
C LEU A 227 6.68 25.08 22.57
N LEU A 228 7.07 25.77 21.50
CA LEU A 228 6.18 26.07 20.38
C LEU A 228 5.71 24.80 19.65
N GLN A 229 6.59 23.81 19.47
CA GLN A 229 6.22 22.51 18.91
C GLN A 229 5.17 21.82 19.77
N PHE A 230 5.38 21.76 21.09
CA PHE A 230 4.41 21.21 22.02
C PHE A 230 3.05 21.93 21.90
N MET A 231 3.06 23.27 21.85
CA MET A 231 1.84 24.05 21.67
C MET A 231 1.14 23.71 20.34
N SER A 232 1.88 23.48 19.26
CA SER A 232 1.31 23.07 17.97
C SER A 232 0.69 21.67 18.02
N ASP A 233 1.41 20.70 18.61
CA ASP A 233 0.92 19.32 18.78
C ASP A 233 -0.33 19.23 19.71
N TYR A 234 -0.46 20.19 20.63
CA TYR A 234 -1.60 20.31 21.54
C TYR A 234 -2.82 20.97 20.87
N VAL A 235 -2.60 21.96 20.00
CA VAL A 235 -3.66 22.65 19.26
C VAL A 235 -4.18 21.81 18.09
N ALA A 236 -3.30 21.01 17.47
CA ALA A 236 -3.67 20.21 16.31
C ALA A 236 -4.81 19.23 16.64
N ILE A 237 -5.86 19.29 15.83
CA ILE A 237 -6.99 18.37 15.90
C ILE A 237 -6.57 17.00 15.37
N ARG A 238 -6.90 15.94 16.10
CA ARG A 238 -6.43 14.56 15.83
C ARG A 238 -7.51 13.65 15.23
N ASP A 239 -8.72 14.17 15.06
CA ASP A 239 -9.87 13.44 14.50
C ASP A 239 -10.76 14.38 13.66
N LEU A 240 -11.35 13.86 12.60
CA LEU A 240 -12.31 14.55 11.75
C LEU A 240 -13.58 14.94 12.52
N ASP A 241 -14.02 14.14 13.49
CA ASP A 241 -15.23 14.43 14.27
C ASP A 241 -15.04 15.66 15.17
N GLU A 242 -13.87 15.80 15.80
CA GLU A 242 -13.51 16.99 16.58
C GLU A 242 -13.42 18.25 15.69
N LEU A 243 -12.90 18.08 14.47
CA LEU A 243 -12.84 19.15 13.47
C LEU A 243 -14.24 19.59 13.04
N LYS A 244 -15.15 18.65 12.75
CA LYS A 244 -16.54 18.94 12.40
C LYS A 244 -17.30 19.60 13.54
N LEU A 245 -17.06 19.20 14.78
CA LEU A 245 -17.70 19.79 15.95
C LEU A 245 -17.32 21.27 16.13
N ARG A 246 -16.07 21.62 15.78
CA ARG A 246 -15.55 22.99 15.86
C ARG A 246 -15.86 23.82 14.60
N TYR A 247 -15.95 23.18 13.44
CA TYR A 247 -16.27 23.80 12.15
C TYR A 247 -17.47 23.10 11.48
N PRO A 248 -18.71 23.36 11.94
CA PRO A 248 -19.90 22.63 11.51
C PRO A 248 -20.26 22.79 10.02
N PHE A 249 -19.62 23.72 9.30
CA PHE A 249 -19.81 23.92 7.86
C PHE A 249 -19.07 22.89 7.00
N LEU A 250 -18.20 22.05 7.58
CA LEU A 250 -17.50 20.98 6.86
C LEU A 250 -18.45 19.79 6.61
N ARG A 251 -18.99 19.70 5.38
CA ARG A 251 -19.98 18.69 4.96
C ARG A 251 -19.39 17.42 4.31
N THR A 252 -18.14 17.06 4.63
CA THR A 252 -17.44 15.95 3.97
C THR A 252 -17.29 14.75 4.91
N ASP A 253 -17.79 13.57 4.49
CA ASP A 253 -17.69 12.32 5.24
C ASP A 253 -16.45 11.48 4.88
N GLU A 254 -15.72 11.87 3.83
CA GLU A 254 -14.54 11.18 3.31
C GLU A 254 -13.34 12.16 3.27
N MET A 255 -12.72 12.44 4.43
CA MET A 255 -11.42 13.13 4.50
C MET A 255 -10.39 12.22 5.15
N VAL A 256 -9.20 12.15 4.56
CA VAL A 256 -8.11 11.33 5.08
C VAL A 256 -7.13 12.24 5.82
N LEU A 257 -6.86 11.88 7.08
CA LEU A 257 -5.90 12.55 7.95
C LEU A 257 -4.49 11.99 7.73
N PHE A 258 -3.48 12.86 7.70
CA PHE A 258 -2.08 12.46 7.72
C PHE A 258 -1.23 13.41 8.57
N THR A 259 -0.13 12.88 9.12
CA THR A 259 0.75 13.56 10.08
C THR A 259 2.23 13.57 9.66
N ASP A 260 2.53 13.14 8.43
CA ASP A 260 3.90 13.10 7.91
C ASP A 260 4.44 14.53 7.71
N SER A 261 5.47 14.89 8.48
CA SER A 261 6.04 16.25 8.46
C SER A 261 6.72 16.62 7.15
N ILE A 262 7.31 15.63 6.44
CA ILE A 262 7.97 15.85 5.14
C ILE A 262 6.89 16.09 4.07
N LYS A 263 5.80 15.31 4.10
CA LYS A 263 4.62 15.48 3.23
C LYS A 263 3.98 16.85 3.44
N ILE A 264 3.70 17.23 4.69
CA ILE A 264 3.13 18.55 5.05
C ILE A 264 4.04 19.68 4.55
N GLU A 265 5.35 19.59 4.80
CA GLU A 265 6.30 20.63 4.37
C GLU A 265 6.33 20.79 2.84
N SER A 266 6.41 19.67 2.12
CA SER A 266 6.42 19.67 0.66
C SER A 266 5.17 20.35 0.07
N LEU A 267 3.99 19.96 0.55
CA LEU A 267 2.70 20.50 0.09
C LEU A 267 2.56 22.00 0.37
N MET A 268 2.95 22.47 1.57
CA MET A 268 2.90 23.89 1.87
C MET A 268 3.91 24.68 1.04
N ARG A 269 5.14 24.16 0.86
CA ARG A 269 6.18 24.82 0.04
C ARG A 269 5.74 24.92 -1.42
N GLU A 270 5.08 23.90 -1.94
CA GLU A 270 4.50 23.93 -3.28
C GLU A 270 3.37 24.97 -3.39
N ALA A 271 2.48 25.05 -2.39
CA ALA A 271 1.44 26.09 -2.33
C ALA A 271 2.04 27.50 -2.36
N LEU A 272 3.10 27.73 -1.58
CA LEU A 272 3.83 28.99 -1.52
C LEU A 272 4.49 29.32 -2.87
N ALA A 273 5.17 28.35 -3.49
CA ALA A 273 5.84 28.54 -4.79
C ALA A 273 4.84 28.92 -5.89
N ARG A 274 3.65 28.33 -5.86
CA ARG A 274 2.55 28.58 -6.81
C ARG A 274 1.67 29.78 -6.46
N LYS A 275 1.90 30.42 -5.30
CA LYS A 275 1.08 31.54 -4.77
C LYS A 275 -0.41 31.19 -4.70
N VAL A 276 -0.71 29.98 -4.21
CA VAL A 276 -2.09 29.48 -4.08
C VAL A 276 -2.89 30.34 -3.10
N GLU A 277 -4.14 30.62 -3.45
CA GLU A 277 -5.11 31.25 -2.55
C GLU A 277 -5.52 30.28 -1.43
N VAL A 278 -5.51 30.78 -0.20
CA VAL A 278 -5.76 30.04 1.02
C VAL A 278 -7.01 30.58 1.68
N ALA A 279 -8.04 29.74 1.85
CA ALA A 279 -9.21 30.11 2.63
C ALA A 279 -8.93 29.89 4.13
N ALA A 280 -9.01 30.96 4.91
CA ALA A 280 -8.73 30.96 6.34
C ALA A 280 -10.00 31.33 7.13
N VAL A 281 -10.50 30.40 7.94
CA VAL A 281 -11.78 30.53 8.65
C VAL A 281 -11.56 30.59 10.16
N PRO A 282 -11.88 31.72 10.83
CA PRO A 282 -11.81 31.80 12.28
C PRO A 282 -12.88 30.93 12.95
N ALA A 283 -12.49 30.21 14.00
CA ALA A 283 -13.42 29.35 14.76
C ALA A 283 -14.62 30.11 15.38
N ARG A 284 -14.51 31.43 15.59
CA ARG A 284 -15.54 32.25 16.26
C ARG A 284 -16.55 32.90 15.32
N SER A 285 -16.19 33.19 14.08
CA SER A 285 -17.01 33.97 13.15
C SER A 285 -17.50 33.18 11.95
N GLY A 286 -16.85 32.06 11.61
CA GLY A 286 -17.24 31.18 10.49
C GLY A 286 -17.08 31.76 9.09
N ASN A 287 -16.81 33.06 8.94
CA ASN A 287 -16.61 33.70 7.65
C ASN A 287 -15.18 33.47 7.13
N PRO A 288 -15.00 32.91 5.91
CA PRO A 288 -13.69 32.71 5.33
C PRO A 288 -13.06 34.03 4.89
N GLU A 289 -11.77 34.16 5.12
CA GLU A 289 -10.91 35.19 4.56
C GLU A 289 -9.94 34.55 3.56
N ILE A 290 -9.80 35.13 2.37
CA ILE A 290 -8.86 34.64 1.38
C ILE A 290 -7.50 35.29 1.62
N LEU A 291 -6.52 34.46 1.94
CA LEU A 291 -5.14 34.80 2.25
C LEU A 291 -4.20 34.10 1.29
N SER A 292 -2.90 34.29 1.47
CA SER A 292 -1.86 33.54 0.77
C SER A 292 -0.72 33.18 1.71
N PHE A 293 0.01 32.10 1.42
CA PHE A 293 1.25 31.81 2.13
C PHE A 293 2.30 32.88 1.80
N ALA A 294 2.87 33.49 2.82
CA ALA A 294 3.96 34.46 2.69
C ALA A 294 5.33 33.81 2.94
N GLU A 295 5.41 32.93 3.94
CA GLU A 295 6.64 32.22 4.30
C GLU A 295 6.33 30.95 5.11
N ILE A 296 7.17 29.92 4.99
CA ILE A 296 7.02 28.66 5.74
C ILE A 296 8.35 28.36 6.43
N ARG A 297 8.34 28.28 7.77
CA ARG A 297 9.52 28.00 8.61
C ARG A 297 9.25 26.78 9.52
N PRO A 298 9.28 25.56 8.96
CA PRO A 298 9.16 24.35 9.75
C PRO A 298 10.30 24.25 10.76
N PRO A 299 10.08 23.63 11.93
CA PRO A 299 8.81 23.10 12.44
C PRO A 299 8.01 24.14 13.26
N SER A 300 8.32 25.43 13.13
CA SER A 300 7.91 26.47 14.09
C SER A 300 6.65 27.23 13.67
N VAL A 301 6.69 27.89 12.52
CA VAL A 301 5.63 28.81 12.09
C VAL A 301 5.38 28.76 10.58
N CYS A 302 4.16 29.12 10.19
CA CYS A 302 3.82 29.50 8.83
C CYS A 302 3.20 30.91 8.82
N LEU A 303 3.57 31.72 7.84
CA LEU A 303 3.11 33.10 7.70
C LEU A 303 2.03 33.16 6.61
N LEU A 304 0.91 33.79 6.94
CA LEU A 304 -0.19 34.09 6.01
C LEU A 304 -0.28 35.60 5.80
N SER A 305 -0.42 36.03 4.55
CA SER A 305 -0.56 37.45 4.18
C SER A 305 -1.95 37.77 3.65
N GLY A 306 -2.39 39.01 3.91
CA GLY A 306 -3.69 39.54 3.49
C GLY A 306 -3.87 40.99 3.94
N GLU A 307 -5.09 41.53 3.85
CA GLU A 307 -5.38 42.92 4.18
C GLU A 307 -6.15 43.09 5.50
N LYS A 308 -5.71 44.06 6.32
CA LYS A 308 -6.36 44.48 7.58
C LYS A 308 -6.59 43.31 8.55
N LEU A 309 -5.61 42.41 8.65
CA LEU A 309 -5.69 41.19 9.45
C LEU A 309 -5.72 41.48 10.96
N ASP A 310 -5.12 42.57 11.41
CA ASP A 310 -5.19 43.08 12.79
C ASP A 310 -6.59 43.54 13.23
N VAL A 311 -7.45 43.85 12.26
CA VAL A 311 -8.86 44.15 12.49
C VAL A 311 -9.71 42.88 12.48
N LYS A 312 -9.36 41.92 11.62
CA LYS A 312 -10.15 40.71 11.35
C LYS A 312 -9.86 39.55 12.32
N PHE A 313 -8.64 39.47 12.83
CA PHE A 313 -8.16 38.36 13.66
C PHE A 313 -7.56 38.87 14.97
N LYS A 314 -7.50 37.99 15.97
CA LYS A 314 -6.82 38.26 17.25
C LYS A 314 -5.75 37.21 17.53
N THR A 315 -4.73 37.61 18.27
CA THR A 315 -3.73 36.68 18.79
C THR A 315 -4.40 35.57 19.62
N SER A 316 -4.00 34.32 19.40
CA SER A 316 -4.60 33.09 19.96
C SER A 316 -5.96 32.69 19.37
N ASP A 317 -6.44 33.32 18.29
CA ASP A 317 -7.58 32.78 17.55
C ASP A 317 -7.18 31.47 16.85
N LEU A 318 -8.07 30.49 16.91
CA LEU A 318 -8.00 29.25 16.12
C LEU A 318 -8.47 29.53 14.70
N LEU A 319 -7.74 28.96 13.74
CA LEU A 319 -7.88 29.20 12.33
C LEU A 319 -7.90 27.87 11.59
N PHE A 320 -9.01 27.58 10.92
CA PHE A 320 -9.06 26.53 9.91
C PHE A 320 -8.52 27.07 8.60
N VAL A 321 -7.62 26.34 7.96
CA VAL A 321 -6.92 26.76 6.76
C VAL A 321 -7.14 25.70 5.68
N SER A 322 -7.66 26.11 4.52
CA SER A 322 -7.96 25.26 3.38
C SER A 322 -7.34 25.82 2.10
N TYR A 323 -6.68 24.97 1.31
CA TYR A 323 -6.09 25.35 0.03
C TYR A 323 -6.05 24.16 -0.94
N GLN A 324 -5.94 24.45 -2.24
CA GLN A 324 -5.99 23.43 -3.29
C GLN A 324 -4.67 23.36 -4.08
N ILE A 325 -4.14 22.15 -4.25
CA ILE A 325 -3.04 21.85 -5.20
C ILE A 325 -3.49 20.67 -6.05
N GLY A 326 -3.44 20.84 -7.38
CA GLY A 326 -3.95 19.84 -8.32
C GLY A 326 -5.45 19.59 -8.13
N TYR A 327 -5.82 18.32 -7.96
CA TYR A 327 -7.22 17.87 -7.79
C TYR A 327 -7.61 17.63 -6.32
N ALA A 328 -6.70 17.86 -5.37
CA ALA A 328 -6.92 17.61 -3.95
C ALA A 328 -7.08 18.93 -3.17
N THR A 329 -8.01 18.94 -2.21
CA THR A 329 -8.17 20.04 -1.24
C THR A 329 -7.54 19.63 0.07
N TYR A 330 -6.60 20.43 0.57
CA TYR A 330 -5.86 20.23 1.83
C TYR A 330 -6.35 21.20 2.88
N ASN A 331 -6.47 20.70 4.10
CA ASN A 331 -7.12 21.38 5.21
C ASN A 331 -6.32 21.13 6.49
N PHE A 332 -6.17 22.13 7.34
CA PHE A 332 -5.59 21.96 8.67
C PHE A 332 -6.11 23.02 9.63
N GLU A 333 -5.97 22.78 10.92
CA GLU A 333 -6.17 23.80 11.95
C GLU A 333 -4.83 24.33 12.45
N THR A 334 -4.75 25.65 12.67
CA THR A 334 -3.63 26.32 13.31
C THR A 334 -4.11 27.41 14.27
N MET A 335 -3.19 28.01 15.02
CA MET A 335 -3.45 29.13 15.91
C MET A 335 -2.55 30.31 15.58
N ILE A 336 -3.12 31.52 15.67
CA ILE A 336 -2.41 32.77 15.41
C ILE A 336 -1.50 33.10 16.60
N SER A 337 -0.19 32.97 16.37
CA SER A 337 0.87 33.27 17.34
C SER A 337 1.04 34.76 17.60
N ARG A 338 1.07 35.54 16.52
CA ARG A 338 1.12 37.01 16.56
C ARG A 338 0.65 37.59 15.23
N ILE A 339 0.23 38.84 15.27
CA ILE A 339 -0.07 39.64 14.09
C ILE A 339 1.03 40.68 13.95
N PHE A 340 1.60 40.84 12.76
CA PHE A 340 2.62 41.85 12.54
C PHE A 340 2.04 43.27 12.72
N PRO A 341 2.86 44.25 13.18
CA PRO A 341 2.40 45.63 13.38
C PRO A 341 1.88 46.32 12.12
N ASP A 342 2.20 45.79 10.94
CA ASP A 342 1.71 46.28 9.65
C ASP A 342 0.24 45.91 9.36
N GLY A 343 -0.35 45.06 10.19
CA GLY A 343 -1.73 44.57 10.04
C GLY A 343 -1.94 43.69 8.82
N ARG A 344 -0.88 43.16 8.20
CA ARG A 344 -0.97 42.43 6.92
C ARG A 344 -0.46 41.00 6.97
N THR A 345 0.21 40.62 8.06
CA THR A 345 0.81 39.29 8.17
C THR A 345 0.41 38.62 9.49
N LEU A 346 -0.16 37.42 9.39
CA LEU A 346 -0.39 36.52 10.50
C LEU A 346 0.78 35.57 10.63
N VAL A 347 1.32 35.43 11.83
CA VAL A 347 2.24 34.36 12.18
C VAL A 347 1.43 33.27 12.86
N CYS A 348 1.33 32.10 12.22
CA CYS A 348 0.58 30.96 12.73
C CYS A 348 1.53 29.83 13.13
N LEU A 349 1.08 28.95 14.04
CA LEU A 349 1.81 27.73 14.35
C LEU A 349 1.91 26.83 13.11
N TYR A 350 3.05 26.17 12.95
CA TYR A 350 3.22 25.22 11.85
C TYR A 350 2.31 24.00 12.06
N PRO A 351 1.49 23.59 11.07
CA PRO A 351 0.56 22.48 11.25
C PRO A 351 1.29 21.14 11.40
N ARG A 352 0.75 20.28 12.27
CA ARG A 352 1.28 18.94 12.55
C ARG A 352 0.37 17.83 12.01
N VAL A 353 -0.86 18.18 11.67
CA VAL A 353 -1.88 17.30 11.11
C VAL A 353 -2.53 18.03 9.93
N MET A 354 -2.74 17.32 8.83
CA MET A 354 -3.49 17.78 7.66
C MET A 354 -4.56 16.76 7.27
N PHE A 355 -5.68 17.26 6.77
CA PHE A 355 -6.76 16.50 6.18
C PHE A 355 -6.80 16.80 4.69
N TYR A 356 -6.91 15.77 3.85
CA TYR A 356 -7.15 15.98 2.42
C TYR A 356 -8.41 15.27 1.95
N SER A 357 -9.02 15.81 0.90
CA SER A 357 -10.14 15.20 0.19
C SER A 357 -9.83 15.18 -1.32
N GLU A 358 -9.90 13.99 -1.92
CA GLU A 358 -9.93 13.82 -3.38
C GLU A 358 -11.33 14.19 -3.87
N LYS A 359 -11.46 15.30 -4.61
CA LYS A 359 -12.67 15.47 -5.42
C LYS A 359 -12.57 14.48 -6.57
N ARG A 360 -13.44 13.47 -6.55
CA ARG A 360 -13.66 12.51 -7.63
C ARG A 360 -13.77 13.24 -8.98
N ALA A 361 -13.28 12.56 -10.01
CA ALA A 361 -12.96 13.06 -11.34
C ALA A 361 -13.95 14.07 -11.93
N GLU A 362 -13.34 15.12 -12.50
CA GLU A 362 -13.90 16.19 -13.34
C GLU A 362 -14.72 17.29 -12.64
N LYS A 363 -14.54 18.53 -13.13
CA LYS A 363 -15.28 19.73 -12.73
C LYS A 363 -16.78 19.50 -12.95
N ARG A 364 -17.48 19.11 -11.89
CA ARG A 364 -18.94 19.15 -11.86
C ARG A 364 -19.41 20.59 -11.92
N ILE A 365 -20.30 20.89 -12.86
CA ILE A 365 -20.89 22.21 -13.03
C ILE A 365 -22.19 22.20 -12.23
N SER A 366 -22.42 23.21 -11.38
CA SER A 366 -23.76 23.47 -10.83
C SER A 366 -24.54 24.27 -11.87
N PRO A 367 -25.52 23.66 -12.57
CA PRO A 367 -26.19 24.32 -13.68
C PRO A 367 -27.05 25.51 -13.23
N ALA A 368 -27.24 26.49 -14.11
CA ALA A 368 -28.09 27.65 -13.86
C ALA A 368 -29.57 27.25 -13.70
N ARG A 369 -30.04 27.18 -12.45
CA ARG A 369 -31.41 27.14 -11.89
C ARG A 369 -32.56 26.32 -12.52
N ASN A 370 -32.46 25.65 -13.69
CA ASN A 370 -33.62 24.96 -14.30
C ASN A 370 -33.41 23.50 -14.76
N LEU A 371 -32.22 22.90 -14.57
CA LEU A 371 -32.02 21.50 -14.98
C LEU A 371 -32.69 20.50 -14.04
N ARG A 372 -33.43 19.55 -14.63
CA ARG A 372 -34.11 18.45 -13.95
C ARG A 372 -33.72 17.12 -14.59
N VAL A 373 -33.81 16.06 -13.79
CA VAL A 373 -33.81 14.69 -14.29
C VAL A 373 -35.23 14.15 -14.27
N GLU A 374 -35.56 13.37 -15.28
CA GLU A 374 -36.71 12.49 -15.32
C GLU A 374 -36.24 11.04 -15.51
N ILE A 375 -36.66 10.14 -14.63
CA ILE A 375 -36.26 8.73 -14.63
C ILE A 375 -37.55 7.89 -14.72
N PRO A 376 -37.84 7.22 -15.85
CA PRO A 376 -38.92 6.25 -15.92
C PRO A 376 -38.66 5.09 -14.97
N LEU A 377 -39.62 4.79 -14.09
CA LEU A 377 -39.54 3.66 -13.17
C LEU A 377 -40.21 2.42 -13.77
N PRO A 378 -39.62 1.22 -13.62
CA PRO A 378 -40.23 0.00 -14.11
C PRO A 378 -41.48 -0.39 -13.30
N PRO A 379 -42.36 -1.26 -13.84
CA PRO A 379 -43.49 -1.82 -13.11
C PRO A 379 -43.06 -2.45 -11.78
N PRO A 380 -43.82 -2.29 -10.68
CA PRO A 380 -45.21 -1.82 -10.60
C PRO A 380 -45.38 -0.30 -10.38
N PHE A 381 -44.32 0.50 -10.52
CA PHE A 381 -44.38 1.92 -10.18
C PHE A 381 -45.06 2.75 -11.28
N ASP A 382 -44.88 2.42 -12.57
CA ASP A 382 -45.56 3.04 -13.75
C ASP A 382 -45.70 4.59 -13.69
N HIS A 383 -44.72 5.28 -13.08
CA HIS A 383 -44.60 6.73 -13.05
C HIS A 383 -43.14 7.15 -13.17
N ASN A 384 -42.91 8.41 -13.54
CA ASN A 384 -41.56 8.95 -13.68
C ASN A 384 -41.10 9.59 -12.38
N LEU A 385 -39.86 9.29 -11.98
CA LEU A 385 -39.19 9.95 -10.87
C LEU A 385 -38.55 11.23 -11.38
N HIS A 386 -38.94 12.36 -10.80
CA HIS A 386 -38.38 13.66 -11.13
C HIS A 386 -37.48 14.18 -10.01
N GLY A 387 -36.40 14.86 -10.39
CA GLY A 387 -35.49 15.45 -9.43
C GLY A 387 -34.74 16.66 -9.96
N ARG A 388 -34.37 17.57 -9.07
CA ARG A 388 -33.57 18.75 -9.43
C ARG A 388 -32.09 18.38 -9.44
N ILE A 389 -31.41 18.61 -10.55
CA ILE A 389 -29.97 18.35 -10.67
C ILE A 389 -29.20 19.38 -9.83
N THR A 390 -28.38 18.91 -8.89
CA THR A 390 -27.51 19.76 -8.04
C THR A 390 -26.17 20.01 -8.70
N ASP A 391 -25.67 19.02 -9.43
CA ASP A 391 -24.38 19.04 -10.10
C ASP A 391 -24.36 18.01 -11.22
N ILE A 392 -23.65 18.32 -12.31
CA ILE A 392 -23.52 17.45 -13.47
C ILE A 392 -22.10 17.50 -14.03
N SER A 393 -21.60 16.37 -14.51
CA SER A 393 -20.35 16.20 -15.26
C SER A 393 -20.62 15.33 -16.51
N PRO A 394 -19.64 15.19 -17.43
CA PRO A 394 -19.79 14.30 -18.58
C PRO A 394 -20.12 12.84 -18.21
N ASN A 395 -19.68 12.39 -17.03
CA ASN A 395 -19.78 11.00 -16.59
C ASN A 395 -20.84 10.75 -15.51
N GLY A 396 -21.61 11.75 -15.10
CA GLY A 396 -22.65 11.56 -14.08
C GLY A 396 -23.29 12.85 -13.60
N MET A 397 -24.23 12.72 -12.67
CA MET A 397 -24.89 13.84 -12.01
C MET A 397 -25.25 13.51 -10.57
N SER A 398 -25.53 14.53 -9.77
CA SER A 398 -26.33 14.34 -8.58
C SER A 398 -27.63 15.14 -8.69
N PHE A 399 -28.70 14.59 -8.12
CA PHE A 399 -30.00 15.25 -8.11
C PHE A 399 -30.72 14.98 -6.79
N VAL A 400 -31.64 15.87 -6.42
CA VAL A 400 -32.53 15.69 -5.27
C VAL A 400 -33.93 15.37 -5.77
N ALA A 401 -34.46 14.21 -5.37
CA ALA A 401 -35.82 13.79 -5.72
C ALA A 401 -36.89 14.52 -4.88
N ALA A 402 -38.12 14.54 -5.36
CA ALA A 402 -39.28 15.03 -4.59
C ALA A 402 -39.51 14.17 -3.32
N GLU A 403 -40.12 14.76 -2.28
CA GLU A 403 -40.30 14.10 -0.96
C GLU A 403 -41.18 12.85 -1.00
N ASP A 404 -42.04 12.72 -2.00
CA ASP A 404 -42.98 11.63 -2.24
C ASP A 404 -42.48 10.61 -3.28
N ALA A 405 -41.28 10.81 -3.84
CA ALA A 405 -40.72 9.90 -4.82
C ALA A 405 -40.25 8.57 -4.18
N PRO A 406 -40.42 7.42 -4.86
CA PRO A 406 -39.93 6.15 -4.37
C PRO A 406 -38.40 6.13 -4.22
N THR A 407 -37.92 5.43 -3.19
CA THR A 407 -36.50 5.38 -2.87
C THR A 407 -35.72 4.48 -3.82
N LEU A 408 -34.69 5.02 -4.47
CA LEU A 408 -33.74 4.22 -5.24
C LEU A 408 -32.61 3.73 -4.32
N LEU A 409 -32.22 2.46 -4.45
CA LEU A 409 -31.10 1.90 -3.68
C LEU A 409 -29.77 2.16 -4.40
N LYS A 410 -28.67 2.19 -3.67
CA LYS A 410 -27.34 2.13 -4.28
C LYS A 410 -27.21 0.85 -5.13
N GLY A 411 -26.74 1.00 -6.35
CA GLY A 411 -26.65 -0.04 -7.37
C GLY A 411 -27.88 -0.18 -8.26
N THR A 412 -28.93 0.66 -8.08
CA THR A 412 -30.12 0.61 -8.95
C THR A 412 -29.76 1.04 -10.36
N PRO A 413 -29.91 0.17 -11.38
CA PRO A 413 -29.72 0.55 -12.77
C PRO A 413 -30.90 1.42 -13.23
N LEU A 414 -30.58 2.45 -14.01
CA LEU A 414 -31.51 3.38 -14.62
C LEU A 414 -31.44 3.12 -16.13
N GLU A 415 -32.41 2.35 -16.63
CA GLU A 415 -32.50 1.94 -18.04
C GLU A 415 -32.69 3.13 -19.00
N SER A 416 -33.21 4.23 -18.48
CA SER A 416 -33.27 5.52 -19.13
C SER A 416 -33.38 6.61 -18.07
N LEU A 417 -32.77 7.76 -18.34
CA LEU A 417 -32.95 9.02 -17.63
C LEU A 417 -32.86 10.16 -18.65
N ALA A 418 -33.77 11.10 -18.60
CA ALA A 418 -33.76 12.29 -19.43
C ALA A 418 -33.27 13.49 -18.61
N ILE A 419 -32.34 14.26 -19.17
CA ILE A 419 -31.93 15.54 -18.60
C ILE A 419 -32.70 16.64 -19.32
N LEU A 420 -33.46 17.41 -18.54
CA LEU A 420 -34.42 18.39 -19.01
C LEU A 420 -33.97 19.80 -18.63
N ASP A 421 -34.18 20.78 -19.51
CA ASP A 421 -34.19 22.21 -19.17
C ASP A 421 -35.63 22.72 -19.24
N GLY A 422 -36.26 22.90 -18.07
CA GLY A 422 -37.71 23.07 -17.98
C GLY A 422 -38.45 21.80 -18.41
N GLU A 423 -39.26 21.89 -19.47
CA GLU A 423 -40.01 20.77 -20.07
C GLU A 423 -39.33 20.21 -21.34
N LYS A 424 -38.16 20.75 -21.73
CA LYS A 424 -37.47 20.35 -22.96
C LYS A 424 -36.37 19.32 -22.66
N PRO A 425 -36.40 18.12 -23.24
CA PRO A 425 -35.29 17.16 -23.12
C PRO A 425 -34.06 17.69 -23.86
N LEU A 426 -32.93 17.73 -23.14
CA LEU A 426 -31.62 18.07 -23.69
C LEU A 426 -30.96 16.83 -24.29
N TRP A 427 -30.89 15.76 -23.50
CA TRP A 427 -30.47 14.43 -23.96
C TRP A 427 -31.00 13.36 -23.01
N GLU A 428 -31.02 12.12 -23.50
CA GLU A 428 -31.31 10.92 -22.72
C GLU A 428 -30.02 10.17 -22.46
N GLU A 429 -29.94 9.54 -21.30
CA GLU A 429 -28.87 8.64 -20.94
C GLU A 429 -29.36 7.43 -20.17
N THR A 430 -28.49 6.47 -19.94
CA THR A 430 -28.61 5.42 -18.95
C THR A 430 -27.73 5.73 -17.76
N GLY A 431 -27.90 5.04 -16.64
CA GLY A 431 -26.98 5.22 -15.53
C GLY A 431 -27.21 4.29 -14.36
N GLU A 432 -26.44 4.47 -13.29
CA GLU A 432 -26.59 3.71 -12.06
C GLU A 432 -26.52 4.63 -10.85
N VAL A 433 -27.38 4.39 -9.86
CA VAL A 433 -27.33 5.08 -8.56
C VAL A 433 -26.11 4.60 -7.78
N ARG A 434 -25.12 5.47 -7.56
CA ARG A 434 -23.88 5.17 -6.81
C ARG A 434 -23.91 5.66 -5.38
N HIS A 435 -24.67 6.72 -5.12
CA HIS A 435 -24.79 7.34 -3.80
C HIS A 435 -26.24 7.68 -3.49
N VAL A 436 -26.63 7.44 -2.25
CA VAL A 436 -27.91 7.86 -1.69
C VAL A 436 -27.62 8.54 -0.36
N SER A 437 -27.97 9.80 -0.24
CA SER A 437 -27.84 10.59 0.99
C SER A 437 -29.08 11.46 1.20
N ARG A 438 -29.24 12.07 2.38
CA ARG A 438 -30.29 13.07 2.59
C ARG A 438 -29.82 14.42 2.05
N ALA A 439 -30.71 15.17 1.40
CA ALA A 439 -30.41 16.55 1.01
C ALA A 439 -30.30 17.45 2.26
N GLU A 440 -29.37 18.40 2.25
CA GLU A 440 -29.07 19.27 3.40
C GLU A 440 -29.06 20.76 3.04
N GLY A 441 -29.75 21.58 3.83
CA GLY A 441 -29.82 23.04 3.66
C GLY A 441 -30.70 23.48 2.49
N ASP A 442 -30.22 24.41 1.66
CA ASP A 442 -30.95 24.99 0.51
C ASP A 442 -31.24 23.99 -0.62
N GLU A 443 -30.78 22.74 -0.52
CA GLU A 443 -30.98 21.71 -1.54
C GLU A 443 -32.37 21.05 -1.51
N GLY A 444 -33.11 21.19 -0.40
CA GLY A 444 -34.43 20.58 -0.16
C GLY A 444 -34.40 19.50 0.94
N SER A 445 -35.56 18.91 1.24
CA SER A 445 -35.76 17.89 2.31
C SER A 445 -35.87 16.44 1.80
N GLY A 446 -35.70 16.22 0.50
CA GLY A 446 -35.75 14.90 -0.15
C GLY A 446 -34.43 14.10 -0.08
N LEU A 447 -34.41 12.94 -0.76
CA LEU A 447 -33.19 12.14 -0.94
C LEU A 447 -32.36 12.66 -2.12
N LYS A 448 -31.05 12.78 -1.90
CA LYS A 448 -30.05 13.11 -2.92
C LYS A 448 -29.44 11.82 -3.48
N TYR A 449 -29.48 11.72 -4.80
CA TYR A 449 -28.95 10.59 -5.55
C TYR A 449 -27.76 11.05 -6.37
N GLY A 450 -26.65 10.31 -6.27
CA GLY A 450 -25.53 10.42 -7.19
C GLY A 450 -25.64 9.33 -8.25
N VAL A 451 -25.73 9.70 -9.52
CA VAL A 451 -25.86 8.82 -10.67
C VAL A 451 -24.61 8.91 -11.53
N GLN A 452 -24.11 7.76 -11.97
CA GLN A 452 -23.08 7.66 -13.01
C GLN A 452 -23.72 7.34 -14.35
N PHE A 453 -23.38 8.10 -15.39
CA PHE A 453 -23.95 7.94 -16.74
C PHE A 453 -23.36 6.76 -17.50
N GLY A 454 -24.11 6.25 -18.47
CA GLY A 454 -23.72 5.24 -19.45
C GLY A 454 -23.52 3.84 -18.87
N ILE A 455 -23.78 3.64 -17.57
CA ILE A 455 -23.72 2.32 -16.96
C ILE A 455 -25.12 1.72 -17.03
N SER A 456 -25.33 0.88 -18.04
CA SER A 456 -26.40 -0.11 -17.99
C SER A 456 -25.83 -1.47 -17.59
N ARG A 457 -26.65 -2.31 -16.96
CA ARG A 457 -26.21 -3.61 -16.45
C ARG A 457 -26.83 -4.75 -17.25
N MET A 458 -26.01 -5.72 -17.63
CA MET A 458 -26.45 -7.01 -18.14
C MET A 458 -26.32 -8.10 -17.08
N SER A 459 -27.13 -9.15 -17.19
CA SER A 459 -26.90 -10.37 -16.42
C SER A 459 -25.63 -11.06 -16.93
N ILE A 460 -24.65 -11.24 -16.05
CA ILE A 460 -23.46 -12.03 -16.38
C ILE A 460 -23.79 -13.51 -16.19
N GLN A 461 -23.36 -14.35 -17.13
CA GLN A 461 -23.39 -15.78 -16.92
C GLN A 461 -22.29 -16.17 -15.91
N SER A 462 -22.68 -16.45 -14.67
CA SER A 462 -21.79 -17.09 -13.72
C SER A 462 -21.75 -18.59 -14.01
N VAL A 463 -20.60 -19.05 -14.49
CA VAL A 463 -20.38 -20.46 -14.82
C VAL A 463 -19.50 -21.05 -13.72
N HIS A 464 -19.95 -22.15 -13.12
CA HIS A 464 -19.07 -22.91 -12.25
C HIS A 464 -17.99 -23.54 -13.13
N ALA A 465 -16.73 -23.46 -12.69
CA ALA A 465 -15.68 -24.23 -13.33
C ALA A 465 -16.13 -25.71 -13.41
N PRO A 466 -15.81 -26.44 -14.49
CA PRO A 466 -16.06 -27.86 -14.55
C PRO A 466 -15.51 -28.55 -13.28
N ASP A 467 -16.19 -29.60 -12.80
CA ASP A 467 -15.87 -30.33 -11.55
C ASP A 467 -14.34 -30.49 -11.33
N PRO A 468 -13.79 -30.29 -10.13
CA PRO A 468 -12.36 -30.54 -9.87
C PRO A 468 -11.86 -31.93 -10.29
N ASP A 469 -12.72 -32.94 -10.38
CA ASP A 469 -12.38 -34.29 -10.91
C ASP A 469 -12.72 -34.47 -12.40
N PHE A 470 -13.04 -33.37 -13.09
CA PHE A 470 -13.39 -33.33 -14.51
C PHE A 470 -12.21 -33.58 -15.45
N ALA A 471 -10.95 -33.55 -15.01
CA ALA A 471 -9.79 -33.78 -15.87
C ALA A 471 -9.17 -35.18 -15.68
N ARG A 472 -8.80 -35.87 -16.78
CA ARG A 472 -8.09 -37.17 -16.71
C ARG A 472 -6.57 -36.96 -16.66
N ARG A 473 -5.84 -37.84 -15.96
CA ARG A 473 -4.37 -37.85 -16.03
C ARG A 473 -3.95 -38.42 -17.39
N GLY A 474 -2.99 -37.77 -18.06
CA GLY A 474 -2.48 -38.24 -19.37
C GLY A 474 -1.91 -39.67 -19.34
N GLU A 475 -1.44 -40.12 -18.17
CA GLU A 475 -0.91 -41.47 -17.96
C GLU A 475 -1.96 -42.58 -18.13
N ASP A 476 -3.24 -42.30 -17.86
CA ASP A 476 -4.34 -43.27 -17.99
C ASP A 476 -4.68 -43.62 -19.46
N ILE A 477 -4.19 -42.85 -20.42
CA ILE A 477 -4.53 -42.98 -21.86
C ILE A 477 -3.42 -43.70 -22.65
N HIS A 478 -2.28 -44.00 -22.02
CA HIS A 478 -1.14 -44.62 -22.71
C HIS A 478 -1.36 -46.09 -23.16
N GLU A 479 -2.55 -46.66 -22.97
CA GLU A 479 -2.95 -47.90 -23.63
C GLU A 479 -4.13 -47.73 -24.61
N LYS A 480 -3.81 -47.90 -25.91
CA LYS A 480 -4.64 -48.47 -27.01
C LYS A 480 -5.34 -47.62 -28.07
N ALA A 481 -5.36 -46.29 -28.08
CA ALA A 481 -6.04 -45.61 -29.20
C ALA A 481 -5.48 -44.22 -29.55
N ALA A 482 -4.68 -44.14 -30.62
CA ALA A 482 -4.64 -43.04 -31.62
C ALA A 482 -3.24 -42.78 -32.22
N ILE A 483 -2.58 -43.78 -32.82
CA ILE A 483 -1.51 -43.51 -33.81
C ILE A 483 -1.68 -44.49 -34.97
N ARG A 484 -2.73 -44.30 -35.78
CA ARG A 484 -2.86 -44.91 -37.11
C ARG A 484 -2.96 -43.77 -38.11
N GLY A 485 -1.84 -43.17 -38.49
CA GLY A 485 -1.88 -42.12 -39.51
C GLY A 485 -0.64 -41.29 -39.82
N LEU A 486 0.51 -41.47 -39.15
CA LEU A 486 1.73 -40.71 -39.47
C LEU A 486 2.90 -41.67 -39.67
N SER A 487 3.49 -41.63 -40.86
CA SER A 487 4.52 -42.55 -41.34
C SER A 487 5.94 -42.02 -41.17
N TYR A 488 6.87 -42.96 -40.92
CA TYR A 488 8.34 -42.87 -41.01
C TYR A 488 9.06 -41.87 -40.09
N LEU A 489 8.91 -42.06 -38.77
CA LEU A 489 9.87 -41.74 -37.68
C LEU A 489 9.33 -42.43 -36.41
N PRO A 490 10.14 -42.77 -35.38
CA PRO A 490 9.62 -43.31 -34.12
C PRO A 490 8.57 -42.34 -33.52
N PRO A 491 7.38 -42.82 -33.11
CA PRO A 491 6.33 -41.96 -32.55
C PRO A 491 6.81 -41.06 -31.41
N ASP A 492 7.73 -41.57 -30.59
CA ASP A 492 8.31 -40.87 -29.45
C ASP A 492 9.17 -39.67 -29.87
N PHE A 493 9.89 -39.78 -30.98
CA PHE A 493 10.73 -38.69 -31.50
C PHE A 493 9.89 -37.53 -32.03
N PHE A 494 8.80 -37.86 -32.75
CA PHE A 494 7.87 -36.85 -33.26
C PHE A 494 7.12 -36.16 -32.12
N ARG A 495 6.74 -36.90 -31.07
CA ARG A 495 6.11 -36.34 -29.88
C ARG A 495 7.06 -35.39 -29.16
N ALA A 496 8.30 -35.79 -28.89
CA ALA A 496 9.31 -34.96 -28.23
C ALA A 496 9.59 -33.65 -28.99
N SER A 497 9.73 -33.72 -30.32
CA SER A 497 9.94 -32.55 -31.17
C SER A 497 8.80 -31.54 -31.13
N LEU A 498 7.56 -31.98 -30.90
CA LEU A 498 6.39 -31.10 -30.79
C LEU A 498 6.19 -30.54 -29.37
N MET A 499 6.87 -31.09 -28.37
CA MET A 499 6.85 -30.53 -27.02
C MET A 499 7.82 -29.37 -26.90
N ALA A 500 9.04 -29.49 -27.44
CA ALA A 500 10.04 -28.43 -27.36
C ALA A 500 9.55 -27.10 -27.99
N PRO A 501 9.66 -25.97 -27.26
CA PRO A 501 9.20 -24.68 -27.76
C PRO A 501 10.18 -24.11 -28.79
N HIS A 502 9.65 -23.48 -29.82
CA HIS A 502 10.47 -22.78 -30.83
C HIS A 502 10.69 -21.34 -30.39
N VAL A 503 11.94 -20.86 -30.41
CA VAL A 503 12.25 -19.44 -30.18
C VAL A 503 11.69 -18.62 -31.33
N ILE A 504 10.93 -17.57 -31.04
CA ILE A 504 10.59 -16.53 -32.01
C ILE A 504 11.21 -15.21 -31.57
N ARG A 505 11.66 -14.41 -32.55
CA ARG A 505 12.24 -13.08 -32.35
C ARG A 505 11.53 -12.15 -33.31
N LEU A 506 11.00 -11.06 -32.78
CA LEU A 506 10.30 -10.01 -33.51
C LEU A 506 10.80 -8.65 -33.03
N GLU A 507 10.70 -7.62 -33.86
CA GLU A 507 11.11 -6.27 -33.52
C GLU A 507 9.91 -5.33 -33.59
N ASN A 508 9.82 -4.43 -32.64
CA ASN A 508 8.85 -3.34 -32.70
C ASN A 508 9.29 -2.27 -33.74
N PRO A 509 8.47 -1.25 -34.04
CA PRO A 509 8.84 -0.19 -34.98
C PRO A 509 10.10 0.61 -34.62
N ARG A 510 10.59 0.52 -33.37
CA ARG A 510 11.84 1.14 -32.90
C ARG A 510 13.07 0.25 -33.06
N GLY A 511 12.91 -0.98 -33.56
CA GLY A 511 13.99 -1.97 -33.66
C GLY A 511 14.35 -2.62 -32.31
N GLU A 512 13.46 -2.54 -31.33
CA GLU A 512 13.62 -3.19 -30.03
C GLU A 512 13.04 -4.61 -30.11
N GLU A 513 13.85 -5.58 -29.69
CA GLU A 513 13.52 -6.99 -29.85
C GLU A 513 12.55 -7.50 -28.77
N ILE A 514 11.55 -8.27 -29.21
CA ILE A 514 10.70 -9.14 -28.39
C ILE A 514 11.08 -10.60 -28.67
N VAL A 515 11.40 -11.33 -27.60
CA VAL A 515 11.73 -12.76 -27.64
C VAL A 515 10.55 -13.57 -27.09
N GLY A 516 10.12 -14.56 -27.85
CA GLY A 516 8.99 -15.42 -27.51
C GLY A 516 9.26 -16.92 -27.68
N LEU A 517 8.30 -17.71 -27.21
CA LEU A 517 8.17 -19.15 -27.35
C LEU A 517 6.91 -19.47 -28.15
N LEU A 518 7.08 -20.29 -29.19
CA LEU A 518 6.00 -20.84 -29.99
C LEU A 518 5.88 -22.34 -29.73
N ASN A 519 4.72 -22.78 -29.24
CA ASN A 519 4.34 -24.18 -29.13
C ASN A 519 3.23 -24.48 -30.13
N THR A 520 3.26 -25.67 -30.75
CA THR A 520 2.24 -26.10 -31.71
C THR A 520 1.70 -27.48 -31.38
N ALA A 521 0.37 -27.65 -31.51
CA ALA A 521 -0.27 -28.95 -31.28
C ALA A 521 0.10 -29.95 -32.40
N LEU A 522 0.18 -29.46 -33.63
CA LEU A 522 0.51 -30.20 -34.86
C LEU A 522 1.53 -29.39 -35.68
N PRO A 523 2.32 -30.02 -36.58
CA PRO A 523 3.22 -29.30 -37.47
C PRO A 523 2.50 -28.24 -38.32
N LEU A 524 3.18 -27.13 -38.59
CA LEU A 524 2.67 -26.05 -39.45
C LEU A 524 2.68 -26.49 -40.92
N ASP A 525 1.57 -26.29 -41.63
CA ASP A 525 1.37 -26.69 -43.03
C ASP A 525 0.90 -25.51 -43.93
N ASP A 526 1.38 -24.30 -43.64
CA ASP A 526 1.04 -23.01 -44.30
C ASP A 526 -0.44 -22.59 -44.25
N LYS A 527 -1.33 -23.42 -43.67
CA LYS A 527 -2.74 -23.06 -43.47
C LYS A 527 -2.90 -22.12 -42.27
N PRO A 528 -3.90 -21.22 -42.29
CA PRO A 528 -4.27 -20.46 -41.11
C PRO A 528 -4.71 -21.38 -39.97
N ILE A 529 -4.20 -21.15 -38.76
CA ILE A 529 -4.52 -21.93 -37.55
C ILE A 529 -4.92 -21.01 -36.40
N PRO A 530 -5.70 -21.48 -35.40
CA PRO A 530 -5.99 -20.69 -34.21
C PRO A 530 -4.70 -20.44 -33.41
N VAL A 531 -4.54 -19.21 -32.89
CA VAL A 531 -3.37 -18.79 -32.12
C VAL A 531 -3.81 -18.24 -30.77
N VAL A 532 -3.21 -18.73 -29.70
CA VAL A 532 -3.36 -18.18 -28.35
C VAL A 532 -2.15 -17.29 -28.05
N VAL A 533 -2.38 -16.01 -27.79
CA VAL A 533 -1.34 -15.04 -27.44
C VAL A 533 -1.39 -14.80 -25.93
N VAL A 534 -0.25 -14.99 -25.27
CA VAL A 534 -0.10 -14.88 -23.81
C VAL A 534 0.95 -13.83 -23.48
N PRO A 535 0.54 -12.56 -23.22
CA PRO A 535 1.44 -11.54 -22.69
C PRO A 535 1.95 -11.87 -21.28
N PRO A 536 3.11 -11.33 -20.88
CA PRO A 536 3.68 -11.58 -19.56
C PRO A 536 2.93 -10.83 -18.45
N ALA A 537 2.76 -11.50 -17.31
CA ALA A 537 2.29 -10.86 -16.08
C ALA A 537 3.39 -9.98 -15.44
N PHE A 538 3.01 -9.18 -14.43
CA PHE A 538 3.95 -8.30 -13.74
C PHE A 538 5.11 -9.07 -13.09
N GLY A 539 6.35 -8.69 -13.41
CA GLY A 539 7.54 -9.32 -12.86
C GLY A 539 7.76 -10.77 -13.29
N LYS A 540 7.01 -11.26 -14.29
CA LYS A 540 7.09 -12.65 -14.78
C LYS A 540 7.69 -12.72 -16.18
N THR A 541 8.38 -13.82 -16.43
CA THR A 541 8.84 -14.20 -17.77
C THR A 541 7.82 -15.15 -18.43
N LYS A 542 8.06 -15.56 -19.67
CA LYS A 542 7.21 -16.49 -20.44
C LYS A 542 7.25 -17.95 -19.97
N GLU A 543 8.29 -18.37 -19.25
CA GLU A 543 8.52 -19.78 -18.88
C GLU A 543 7.60 -20.35 -17.80
N PRO A 544 7.22 -19.62 -16.73
CA PRO A 544 6.34 -20.14 -15.68
C PRO A 544 5.00 -20.71 -16.19
N LEU A 545 4.54 -20.32 -17.38
CA LEU A 545 3.32 -20.80 -18.02
C LEU A 545 3.53 -21.96 -19.01
N PHE A 546 4.64 -22.70 -18.92
CA PHE A 546 4.86 -23.88 -19.77
C PHE A 546 3.76 -24.94 -19.61
N GLY A 547 3.24 -25.14 -18.39
CA GLY A 547 2.15 -26.07 -18.11
C GLY A 547 0.86 -25.72 -18.86
N LEU A 548 0.58 -24.43 -19.06
CA LEU A 548 -0.55 -23.95 -19.84
C LEU A 548 -0.37 -24.29 -21.33
N ALA A 549 0.79 -23.96 -21.90
CA ALA A 549 1.10 -24.25 -23.30
C ALA A 549 1.03 -25.76 -23.57
N LEU A 550 1.56 -26.57 -22.65
CA LEU A 550 1.54 -28.03 -22.77
C LEU A 550 0.13 -28.60 -22.70
N THR A 551 -0.69 -28.11 -21.76
CA THR A 551 -2.09 -28.54 -21.62
C THR A 551 -2.89 -28.22 -22.88
N LEU A 552 -2.74 -27.01 -23.43
CA LEU A 552 -3.39 -26.61 -24.68
C LEU A 552 -2.96 -27.48 -25.86
N CYS A 553 -1.66 -27.61 -26.09
CA CYS A 553 -1.13 -28.35 -27.23
C CYS A 553 -1.47 -29.85 -27.17
N GLU A 554 -1.38 -30.49 -25.99
CA GLU A 554 -1.69 -31.92 -25.86
C GLU A 554 -3.16 -32.20 -26.14
N ASN A 555 -4.08 -31.39 -25.61
CA ASN A 555 -5.52 -31.59 -25.86
C ASN A 555 -5.89 -31.36 -27.33
N PHE A 556 -5.35 -30.33 -27.98
CA PHE A 556 -5.61 -30.09 -29.40
C PHE A 556 -5.00 -31.17 -30.30
N ARG A 557 -3.83 -31.70 -29.92
CA ARG A 557 -3.19 -32.84 -30.58
C ARG A 557 -4.05 -34.10 -30.49
N LEU A 558 -4.58 -34.41 -29.31
CA LEU A 558 -5.50 -35.54 -29.10
C LEU A 558 -6.79 -35.40 -29.92
N LEU A 559 -7.25 -34.16 -30.16
CA LEU A 559 -8.39 -33.88 -31.03
C LEU A 559 -8.05 -33.93 -32.53
N GLY A 560 -6.77 -34.05 -32.90
CA GLY A 560 -6.31 -33.93 -34.28
C GLY A 560 -6.57 -32.55 -34.88
N LYS A 561 -6.53 -31.49 -34.05
CA LYS A 561 -6.78 -30.10 -34.44
C LYS A 561 -5.52 -29.25 -34.27
N PRO A 562 -5.23 -28.31 -35.20
CA PRO A 562 -4.10 -27.42 -35.06
C PRO A 562 -4.40 -26.32 -34.02
N LEU A 563 -3.37 -25.92 -33.29
CA LEU A 563 -3.35 -24.77 -32.38
C LEU A 563 -1.90 -24.32 -32.24
N ALA A 564 -1.67 -23.01 -32.22
CA ALA A 564 -0.41 -22.42 -31.79
C ALA A 564 -0.58 -21.64 -30.49
N VAL A 565 0.42 -21.68 -29.62
CA VAL A 565 0.50 -20.88 -28.41
C VAL A 565 1.76 -20.04 -28.46
N VAL A 566 1.60 -18.72 -28.40
CA VAL A 566 2.68 -17.73 -28.39
C VAL A 566 2.75 -17.10 -27.01
N ARG A 567 3.86 -17.34 -26.31
CA ARG A 567 4.22 -16.67 -25.05
C ARG A 567 5.44 -15.80 -25.30
N TYR A 568 5.55 -14.64 -24.67
CA TYR A 568 6.70 -13.75 -24.89
C TYR A 568 7.06 -12.93 -23.65
N ASP A 569 8.29 -12.43 -23.62
CA ASP A 569 8.72 -11.44 -22.63
C ASP A 569 8.49 -10.04 -23.20
N GLY A 570 8.08 -9.08 -22.37
CA GLY A 570 7.84 -7.71 -22.82
C GLY A 570 9.12 -6.88 -22.85
N ILE A 571 9.10 -5.79 -23.60
CA ILE A 571 10.19 -4.80 -23.61
C ILE A 571 10.23 -4.06 -22.27
N ARG A 572 11.45 -3.86 -21.73
CA ARG A 572 11.70 -3.28 -20.38
C ARG A 572 10.97 -4.02 -19.27
N LYS A 573 10.82 -5.34 -19.46
CA LYS A 573 10.35 -6.27 -18.46
C LYS A 573 11.42 -7.35 -18.25
N LYS A 574 11.21 -8.13 -17.20
CA LYS A 574 11.99 -9.33 -16.91
C LYS A 574 11.92 -10.33 -18.08
N GLY A 575 13.07 -10.83 -18.55
CA GLY A 575 13.12 -11.83 -19.62
C GLY A 575 14.26 -11.67 -20.63
N GLU A 576 14.10 -12.28 -21.81
CA GLU A 576 15.06 -12.26 -22.92
C GLU A 576 14.84 -11.09 -23.90
N SER A 577 13.70 -10.40 -23.80
CA SER A 577 13.38 -9.24 -24.65
C SER A 577 14.23 -8.01 -24.32
N HIS A 578 14.22 -7.03 -25.21
CA HIS A 578 15.00 -5.81 -25.08
C HIS A 578 14.75 -5.11 -23.74
N ASN A 579 15.86 -4.74 -23.09
CA ASN A 579 15.86 -3.92 -21.88
C ASN A 579 16.94 -2.84 -21.99
N ASP A 580 16.78 -1.78 -21.22
CA ASP A 580 17.74 -0.67 -21.21
C ASP A 580 19.08 -1.14 -20.63
N PRO A 581 20.23 -0.61 -21.10
CA PRO A 581 21.55 -1.03 -20.63
C PRO A 581 21.72 -0.98 -19.10
N GLU A 582 21.12 0.00 -18.44
CA GLU A 582 21.12 0.17 -16.98
C GLU A 582 20.20 -0.80 -16.23
N ALA A 583 19.27 -1.45 -16.94
CA ALA A 583 18.21 -2.29 -16.40
C ALA A 583 18.37 -3.77 -16.79
N TYR A 584 19.50 -4.18 -17.37
CA TYR A 584 19.68 -5.53 -17.89
C TYR A 584 19.88 -6.62 -16.81
N GLU A 585 20.31 -6.25 -15.60
CA GLU A 585 20.51 -7.21 -14.50
C GLU A 585 19.48 -7.05 -13.38
N PRO A 586 19.09 -8.16 -12.70
CA PRO A 586 18.32 -8.08 -11.47
C PRO A 586 19.02 -7.21 -10.41
N PRO A 587 18.26 -6.43 -9.61
CA PRO A 587 16.79 -6.34 -9.56
C PRO A 587 16.20 -5.21 -10.44
N TYR A 588 16.94 -4.69 -11.42
CA TYR A 588 16.56 -3.51 -12.21
C TYR A 588 15.77 -3.84 -13.48
N GLU A 589 15.52 -5.11 -13.77
CA GLU A 589 14.84 -5.58 -15.01
C GLU A 589 13.48 -4.92 -15.26
N MET A 590 12.79 -4.46 -14.21
CA MET A 590 11.48 -3.81 -14.28
C MET A 590 11.55 -2.30 -14.06
N LEU A 591 12.74 -1.69 -14.01
CA LEU A 591 12.95 -0.30 -13.60
C LEU A 591 12.11 0.68 -14.43
N ASN A 592 12.10 0.47 -15.74
CA ASN A 592 11.45 1.34 -16.73
C ASN A 592 10.18 0.69 -17.34
N THR A 593 9.55 -0.26 -16.63
CA THR A 593 8.30 -0.90 -17.08
C THR A 593 7.18 0.13 -17.24
N SER A 594 6.30 -0.05 -18.23
CA SER A 594 5.11 0.78 -18.46
C SER A 594 3.98 -0.02 -19.12
N PHE A 595 2.74 0.42 -18.93
CA PHE A 595 1.56 -0.17 -19.58
C PHE A 595 1.51 0.17 -21.06
N SER A 596 1.91 1.38 -21.45
CA SER A 596 2.03 1.78 -22.87
C SER A 596 2.92 0.82 -23.65
N GLN A 597 4.09 0.49 -23.10
CA GLN A 597 5.01 -0.46 -23.74
C GLN A 597 4.41 -1.85 -23.85
N GLY A 598 3.80 -2.36 -22.77
CA GLY A 598 3.16 -3.68 -22.80
C GLY A 598 2.02 -3.78 -23.82
N ALA A 599 1.24 -2.70 -24.00
CA ALA A 599 0.21 -2.61 -25.03
C ALA A 599 0.82 -2.62 -26.44
N GLU A 600 1.90 -1.86 -26.68
CA GLU A 600 2.62 -1.88 -27.95
C GLU A 600 3.24 -3.26 -28.25
N ASP A 601 3.73 -3.97 -27.23
CA ASP A 601 4.26 -5.32 -27.39
C ASP A 601 3.17 -6.29 -27.88
N ILE A 602 1.94 -6.19 -27.34
CA ILE A 602 0.80 -6.98 -27.82
C ILE A 602 0.53 -6.67 -29.30
N VAL A 603 0.44 -5.39 -29.67
CA VAL A 603 0.21 -4.96 -31.06
C VAL A 603 1.32 -5.48 -31.98
N THR A 604 2.58 -5.42 -31.55
CA THR A 604 3.73 -5.93 -32.31
C THR A 604 3.62 -7.43 -32.58
N VAL A 605 3.17 -8.21 -31.58
CA VAL A 605 2.91 -9.64 -31.76
C VAL A 605 1.74 -9.88 -32.73
N LEU A 606 0.67 -9.07 -32.65
CA LEU A 606 -0.43 -9.15 -33.62
C LEU A 606 0.07 -8.82 -35.03
N ASP A 607 0.89 -7.80 -35.22
CA ASP A 607 1.47 -7.42 -36.52
C ASP A 607 2.34 -8.52 -37.10
N TRP A 608 3.14 -9.16 -36.25
CA TRP A 608 3.92 -10.32 -36.62
C TRP A 608 3.01 -11.47 -37.07
N LEU A 609 1.92 -11.79 -36.37
CA LEU A 609 0.99 -12.86 -36.76
C LEU A 609 0.28 -12.60 -38.10
N TYR A 610 0.02 -11.34 -38.44
CA TYR A 610 -0.61 -10.97 -39.72
C TYR A 610 0.39 -10.98 -40.89
N SER A 611 1.65 -10.63 -40.63
CA SER A 611 2.70 -10.53 -41.66
C SER A 611 3.52 -11.82 -41.83
N ASN A 612 3.46 -12.76 -40.88
CA ASN A 612 4.28 -13.96 -40.92
C ASN A 612 3.83 -14.93 -42.03
N PRO A 613 4.75 -15.33 -42.94
CA PRO A 613 4.39 -16.20 -44.06
C PRO A 613 4.15 -17.65 -43.66
N LYS A 614 4.70 -18.11 -42.53
CA LYS A 614 4.66 -19.51 -42.06
C LYS A 614 3.61 -19.77 -40.96
N LEU A 615 3.27 -18.74 -40.19
CA LEU A 615 2.25 -18.82 -39.14
C LEU A 615 1.18 -17.76 -39.40
N ARG A 616 0.06 -18.18 -39.99
CA ARG A 616 -1.11 -17.31 -40.20
C ARG A 616 -2.19 -17.63 -39.17
N ALA A 617 -2.72 -16.61 -38.52
CA ALA A 617 -3.81 -16.79 -37.58
C ALA A 617 -5.16 -16.93 -38.32
N SER A 618 -5.90 -18.01 -38.04
CA SER A 618 -7.32 -18.14 -38.43
C SER A 618 -8.26 -17.52 -37.40
N SER A 619 -7.81 -17.49 -36.14
CA SER A 619 -8.47 -16.85 -35.02
C SER A 619 -7.43 -16.55 -33.95
N ILE A 620 -7.56 -15.41 -33.27
CA ILE A 620 -6.65 -14.96 -32.22
C ILE A 620 -7.40 -14.93 -30.89
N ILE A 621 -6.90 -15.71 -29.93
CA ILE A 621 -7.35 -15.70 -28.54
C ILE A 621 -6.30 -14.96 -27.71
N LEU A 622 -6.67 -13.83 -27.12
CA LEU A 622 -5.83 -13.11 -26.17
C LEU A 622 -6.07 -13.68 -24.78
N LEU A 623 -5.03 -14.20 -24.13
CA LEU A 623 -5.10 -14.81 -22.81
C LEU A 623 -4.17 -14.08 -21.84
N THR A 624 -4.74 -13.24 -20.99
CA THR A 624 -4.00 -12.32 -20.12
C THR A 624 -4.03 -12.75 -18.66
N PHE A 625 -2.92 -12.53 -17.94
CA PHE A 625 -2.80 -12.74 -16.50
C PHE A 625 -2.44 -11.45 -15.76
N SER A 626 -3.04 -11.23 -14.57
CA SER A 626 -2.71 -10.10 -13.69
C SER A 626 -2.72 -8.74 -14.44
N PHE A 627 -1.65 -7.94 -14.39
CA PHE A 627 -1.57 -6.63 -15.07
C PHE A 627 -1.64 -6.66 -16.60
N SER A 628 -1.36 -7.78 -17.26
CA SER A 628 -1.51 -7.82 -18.72
C SER A 628 -2.97 -7.63 -19.17
N ALA A 629 -3.94 -7.78 -18.25
CA ALA A 629 -5.33 -7.40 -18.50
C ALA A 629 -5.53 -5.87 -18.67
N LEU A 630 -4.72 -5.04 -17.98
CA LEU A 630 -4.73 -3.59 -18.17
C LEU A 630 -4.14 -3.22 -19.54
N GLU A 631 -3.05 -3.88 -19.93
CA GLU A 631 -2.40 -3.71 -21.24
C GLU A 631 -3.34 -4.12 -22.37
N ALA A 632 -4.06 -5.24 -22.20
CA ALA A 632 -5.10 -5.67 -23.13
C ALA A 632 -6.23 -4.65 -23.26
N ARG A 633 -6.68 -4.04 -22.16
CA ARG A 633 -7.69 -2.95 -22.23
C ARG A 633 -7.19 -1.77 -23.07
N ILE A 634 -5.92 -1.36 -22.91
CA ILE A 634 -5.34 -0.27 -23.71
C ILE A 634 -5.41 -0.60 -25.21
N VAL A 635 -5.02 -1.83 -25.59
CA VAL A 635 -5.06 -2.29 -26.98
C VAL A 635 -6.49 -2.38 -27.51
N LEU A 636 -7.38 -3.02 -26.76
CA LEU A 636 -8.74 -3.33 -27.21
C LEU A 636 -9.66 -2.10 -27.27
N ARG A 637 -9.27 -0.94 -26.73
CA ARG A 637 -10.00 0.32 -26.96
C ARG A 637 -9.95 0.76 -28.42
N ASP A 638 -8.85 0.50 -29.11
CA ASP A 638 -8.76 0.80 -30.53
C ASP A 638 -9.60 -0.21 -31.31
N GLU A 639 -10.55 0.28 -32.10
CA GLU A 639 -11.44 -0.60 -32.85
C GLU A 639 -10.70 -1.44 -33.90
N GLY A 640 -9.65 -0.89 -34.52
CA GLY A 640 -8.81 -1.59 -35.49
C GLY A 640 -8.10 -2.79 -34.86
N GLU A 641 -7.47 -2.58 -33.70
CA GLU A 641 -6.80 -3.63 -32.96
C GLU A 641 -7.78 -4.64 -32.34
N ARG A 642 -8.89 -4.16 -31.77
CA ARG A 642 -9.94 -5.00 -31.19
C ARG A 642 -10.51 -6.00 -32.18
N ARG A 643 -10.73 -5.60 -33.44
CA ARG A 643 -11.24 -6.48 -34.51
C ARG A 643 -10.27 -7.60 -34.92
N ARG A 644 -9.01 -7.54 -34.48
CA ARG A 644 -8.00 -8.58 -34.73
C ARG A 644 -8.03 -9.68 -33.67
N VAL A 645 -8.71 -9.46 -32.55
CA VAL A 645 -8.82 -10.42 -31.43
C VAL A 645 -10.25 -10.96 -31.39
N ASP A 646 -10.42 -12.27 -31.56
CA ASP A 646 -11.77 -12.87 -31.61
C ASP A 646 -12.30 -13.26 -30.23
N TYR A 647 -11.42 -13.46 -29.24
CA TYR A 647 -11.79 -13.87 -27.89
C TYR A 647 -10.76 -13.41 -26.88
N TRP A 648 -11.20 -12.77 -25.79
CA TRP A 648 -10.34 -12.40 -24.67
C TRP A 648 -10.68 -13.21 -23.42
N ILE A 649 -9.69 -13.89 -22.86
CA ILE A 649 -9.76 -14.58 -21.58
C ILE A 649 -8.84 -13.87 -20.59
N ALA A 650 -9.40 -13.30 -19.52
CA ALA A 650 -8.65 -12.67 -18.44
C ALA A 650 -8.59 -13.59 -17.22
N CYS A 651 -7.40 -14.06 -16.85
CA CYS A 651 -7.17 -14.98 -15.73
C CYS A 651 -6.49 -14.26 -14.58
N MET A 652 -7.14 -14.17 -13.40
CA MET A 652 -6.67 -13.31 -12.30
C MET A 652 -6.37 -11.89 -12.78
N GLY A 653 -7.05 -11.47 -13.86
CA GLY A 653 -6.82 -10.20 -14.51
C GLY A 653 -7.28 -9.10 -13.58
N THR A 654 -6.40 -8.12 -13.32
CA THR A 654 -6.80 -6.97 -12.50
C THR A 654 -7.63 -6.01 -13.35
N PRO A 655 -8.82 -5.59 -12.87
CA PRO A 655 -9.65 -4.65 -13.60
C PRO A 655 -9.09 -3.24 -13.53
N GLU A 656 -8.30 -2.88 -12.52
CA GLU A 656 -7.72 -1.54 -12.35
C GLU A 656 -6.39 -1.58 -11.56
N PHE A 657 -5.67 -0.46 -11.52
CA PHE A 657 -4.32 -0.39 -10.95
C PHE A 657 -4.28 -0.07 -9.45
N ARG A 658 -5.14 0.84 -8.95
CA ARG A 658 -5.03 1.44 -7.60
C ARG A 658 -5.22 0.41 -6.50
N ASP A 659 -6.32 -0.35 -6.48
CA ASP A 659 -6.64 -1.27 -5.36
C ASP A 659 -5.61 -2.39 -5.27
N LEU A 660 -5.20 -2.95 -6.42
CA LEU A 660 -4.14 -3.96 -6.45
C LEU A 660 -2.84 -3.40 -5.86
N MET A 661 -2.41 -2.21 -6.29
CA MET A 661 -1.18 -1.57 -5.82
C MET A 661 -1.22 -1.24 -4.33
N VAL A 662 -2.35 -0.74 -3.82
CA VAL A 662 -2.55 -0.49 -2.40
C VAL A 662 -2.39 -1.78 -1.59
N ARG A 663 -2.99 -2.89 -2.06
CA ARG A 663 -2.94 -4.19 -1.37
C ARG A 663 -1.52 -4.77 -1.35
N ILE A 664 -0.84 -4.83 -2.49
CA ILE A 664 0.50 -5.43 -2.56
C ILE A 664 1.56 -4.56 -1.85
N ASN A 665 1.31 -3.26 -1.66
CA ASN A 665 2.24 -2.35 -0.96
C ASN A 665 1.84 -2.01 0.47
N CYS A 666 1.00 -2.85 1.10
CA CYS A 666 0.59 -2.70 2.51
C CYS A 666 -0.01 -1.31 2.80
N GLY A 667 -1.04 -0.92 2.04
CA GLY A 667 -1.78 0.33 2.23
C GLY A 667 -1.18 1.56 1.53
N LEU A 668 -0.02 1.42 0.86
CA LEU A 668 0.61 2.55 0.18
C LEU A 668 -0.06 2.82 -1.17
N ASP A 669 -0.80 3.92 -1.25
CA ASP A 669 -1.54 4.32 -2.45
C ASP A 669 -0.66 5.14 -3.41
N PHE A 670 -0.10 4.48 -4.42
CA PHE A 670 0.73 5.12 -5.41
C PHE A 670 0.00 6.20 -6.22
N LEU A 671 -1.28 5.98 -6.53
CA LEU A 671 -2.07 6.92 -7.32
C LEU A 671 -2.33 8.20 -6.51
N GLU A 672 -2.68 8.05 -5.23
CA GLU A 672 -2.82 9.18 -4.31
C GLU A 672 -1.51 9.98 -4.27
N HIS A 673 -0.37 9.34 -3.97
CA HIS A 673 0.92 10.03 -3.88
C HIS A 673 1.27 10.82 -5.15
N TYR A 674 1.07 10.21 -6.32
CA TYR A 674 1.26 10.87 -7.61
C TYR A 674 0.35 12.10 -7.78
N GLN A 675 -0.94 11.98 -7.45
CA GLN A 675 -1.90 13.08 -7.53
C GLN A 675 -1.59 14.22 -6.54
N LEU A 676 -1.00 13.89 -5.39
CA LEU A 676 -0.51 14.87 -4.41
C LEU A 676 0.87 15.46 -4.77
N GLY A 677 1.47 15.06 -5.90
CA GLY A 677 2.79 15.54 -6.35
C GLY A 677 3.97 14.94 -5.57
N ILE A 678 3.73 13.93 -4.74
CA ILE A 678 4.76 13.26 -3.95
C ILE A 678 5.50 12.27 -4.85
N LYS A 679 6.82 12.44 -4.92
CA LYS A 679 7.69 11.54 -5.66
C LYS A 679 8.11 10.39 -4.75
N LEU A 680 7.65 9.19 -5.07
CA LEU A 680 8.05 7.95 -4.37
C LEU A 680 9.38 7.42 -4.92
N GLY A 681 9.77 7.82 -6.13
CA GLY A 681 11.02 7.41 -6.76
C GLY A 681 11.04 5.93 -7.11
N ILE A 682 12.23 5.33 -7.00
CA ILE A 682 12.46 3.91 -7.27
C ILE A 682 12.29 3.13 -5.97
N MET A 683 11.38 2.16 -5.97
CA MET A 683 11.15 1.30 -4.82
C MET A 683 10.83 -0.14 -5.25
N PRO A 684 11.05 -1.14 -4.37
CA PRO A 684 10.69 -2.52 -4.65
C PRO A 684 9.17 -2.72 -4.58
N VAL A 685 8.62 -3.32 -5.62
CA VAL A 685 7.23 -3.77 -5.73
C VAL A 685 7.24 -5.25 -6.09
N LEU A 686 6.79 -6.09 -5.16
CA LEU A 686 6.84 -7.56 -5.30
C LEU A 686 8.24 -8.04 -5.75
N GLY A 687 9.29 -7.56 -5.05
CA GLY A 687 10.69 -7.94 -5.30
C GLY A 687 11.35 -7.28 -6.52
N ASN A 688 10.61 -6.52 -7.33
CA ASN A 688 11.13 -5.85 -8.53
C ASN A 688 11.32 -4.35 -8.27
N LEU A 689 12.48 -3.79 -8.62
CA LEU A 689 12.66 -2.33 -8.55
C LEU A 689 11.91 -1.67 -9.70
N VAL A 690 11.02 -0.73 -9.36
CA VAL A 690 10.20 0.01 -10.32
C VAL A 690 10.33 1.50 -10.06
N ASN A 691 10.47 2.30 -11.11
CA ASN A 691 10.26 3.74 -11.04
C ASN A 691 8.75 4.03 -10.90
N VAL A 692 8.28 4.10 -9.65
CA VAL A 692 6.85 4.21 -9.35
C VAL A 692 6.26 5.50 -9.91
N ASP A 693 7.01 6.59 -9.90
CA ASP A 693 6.53 7.89 -10.40
C ASP A 693 6.18 7.83 -11.89
N SER A 694 7.03 7.20 -12.70
CA SER A 694 6.78 7.02 -14.13
C SER A 694 5.69 5.98 -14.39
N TYR A 695 5.66 4.90 -13.60
CA TYR A 695 4.71 3.81 -13.80
C TYR A 695 3.26 4.22 -13.51
N VAL A 696 3.05 4.99 -12.43
CA VAL A 696 1.73 5.55 -12.09
C VAL A 696 1.32 6.60 -13.11
N ALA A 697 2.24 7.47 -13.52
CA ALA A 697 1.98 8.48 -14.54
C ALA A 697 1.48 7.84 -15.84
N ASP A 698 2.14 6.77 -16.28
CA ASP A 698 1.75 6.01 -17.46
C ASP A 698 0.36 5.37 -17.31
N GLY A 699 0.06 4.77 -16.16
CA GLY A 699 -1.28 4.22 -15.88
C GLY A 699 -2.40 5.27 -15.87
N VAL A 700 -2.10 6.50 -15.40
CA VAL A 700 -3.03 7.63 -15.44
C VAL A 700 -3.25 8.13 -16.87
N VAL A 701 -2.17 8.35 -17.63
CA VAL A 701 -2.23 8.79 -19.03
C VAL A 701 -3.04 7.78 -19.87
N ASN A 702 -2.84 6.50 -19.62
CA ASN A 702 -3.56 5.42 -20.29
C ASN A 702 -4.91 5.09 -19.65
N SER A 703 -5.43 5.87 -18.70
CA SER A 703 -6.76 5.64 -18.12
C SER A 703 -6.99 4.20 -17.64
N VAL A 704 -6.00 3.56 -17.01
CA VAL A 704 -6.14 2.22 -16.40
C VAL A 704 -5.99 2.26 -14.87
N ALA A 705 -5.89 3.47 -14.33
CA ALA A 705 -5.62 3.74 -12.93
C ALA A 705 -6.78 3.35 -11.99
N THR A 706 -8.05 3.47 -12.44
CA THR A 706 -9.23 3.33 -11.57
C THR A 706 -10.32 2.42 -12.14
N LEU A 707 -11.20 1.93 -11.25
CA LEU A 707 -12.33 1.08 -11.61
C LEU A 707 -13.35 1.80 -12.52
N ASP A 708 -13.51 3.11 -12.38
CA ASP A 708 -14.40 3.90 -13.23
C ASP A 708 -13.93 3.87 -14.69
N GLN A 709 -12.63 4.00 -14.91
CA GLN A 709 -12.04 3.88 -16.24
C GLN A 709 -12.17 2.46 -16.80
N ALA A 710 -12.17 1.44 -15.92
CA ALA A 710 -12.45 0.05 -16.31
C ALA A 710 -13.87 -0.13 -16.82
N ARG A 711 -14.86 0.45 -16.15
CA ARG A 711 -16.26 0.39 -16.64
C ARG A 711 -16.41 1.10 -17.98
N GLU A 712 -15.76 2.25 -18.15
CA GLU A 712 -15.78 3.00 -19.41
C GLU A 712 -15.27 2.15 -20.57
N ASP A 713 -14.12 1.51 -20.43
CA ASP A 713 -13.58 0.64 -21.48
C ASP A 713 -14.53 -0.50 -21.79
N MET A 714 -14.99 -1.22 -20.77
CA MET A 714 -15.78 -2.44 -20.93
C MET A 714 -17.13 -2.19 -21.62
N ARG A 715 -17.65 -0.96 -21.56
CA ARG A 715 -18.83 -0.52 -22.33
C ARG A 715 -18.60 -0.62 -23.83
N HIS A 716 -17.38 -0.33 -24.27
CA HIS A 716 -17.01 -0.28 -25.67
C HIS A 716 -16.31 -1.54 -26.14
N LEU A 717 -16.26 -2.65 -25.39
CA LEU A 717 -15.59 -3.88 -25.83
C LEU A 717 -16.59 -4.92 -26.35
N ASP A 718 -16.89 -4.92 -27.65
CA ASP A 718 -17.92 -5.76 -28.29
C ASP A 718 -17.46 -7.18 -28.70
N LEU A 719 -16.31 -7.63 -28.20
CA LEU A 719 -15.83 -9.01 -28.35
C LEU A 719 -16.27 -9.91 -27.18
N PRO A 720 -16.34 -11.24 -27.36
CA PRO A 720 -16.55 -12.18 -26.26
C PRO A 720 -15.43 -12.04 -25.21
N ILE A 721 -15.81 -11.94 -23.93
CA ILE A 721 -14.86 -11.89 -22.81
C ILE A 721 -15.24 -12.93 -21.76
N THR A 722 -14.27 -13.73 -21.33
CA THR A 722 -14.39 -14.56 -20.13
C THR A 722 -13.38 -14.13 -19.08
N TRP A 723 -13.86 -13.86 -17.86
CA TRP A 723 -13.01 -13.49 -16.74
C TRP A 723 -12.98 -14.63 -15.72
N ILE A 724 -11.80 -15.18 -15.48
CA ILE A 724 -11.56 -16.24 -14.50
C ILE A 724 -10.88 -15.63 -13.27
N TYR A 725 -11.45 -15.82 -12.09
CA TYR A 725 -10.91 -15.28 -10.84
C TYR A 725 -10.81 -16.32 -9.73
N GLY A 726 -9.87 -16.11 -8.82
CA GLY A 726 -9.55 -16.99 -7.70
C GLY A 726 -10.50 -16.74 -6.54
N GLN A 727 -11.08 -17.80 -5.98
CA GLN A 727 -11.89 -17.70 -4.76
C GLN A 727 -11.08 -17.28 -3.55
N PHE A 728 -9.76 -17.51 -3.58
CA PHE A 728 -8.83 -17.23 -2.49
C PHE A 728 -7.86 -16.09 -2.81
N ASP A 729 -8.01 -15.44 -3.97
CA ASP A 729 -7.24 -14.26 -4.35
C ASP A 729 -7.68 -13.07 -3.47
N SER A 730 -6.74 -12.56 -2.67
CA SER A 730 -6.98 -11.42 -1.77
C SER A 730 -6.44 -10.10 -2.34
N TRP A 731 -5.81 -10.14 -3.51
CA TRP A 731 -5.30 -8.98 -4.21
C TRP A 731 -6.30 -8.44 -5.23
N VAL A 732 -6.96 -9.32 -6.01
CA VAL A 732 -8.01 -8.91 -6.96
C VAL A 732 -9.39 -9.24 -6.41
N LYS A 733 -10.22 -8.20 -6.24
CA LYS A 733 -11.57 -8.39 -5.71
C LYS A 733 -12.53 -8.95 -6.76
N ALA A 734 -13.17 -10.07 -6.42
CA ALA A 734 -14.24 -10.66 -7.24
C ALA A 734 -15.40 -9.70 -7.51
N GLU A 735 -15.70 -8.80 -6.56
CA GLU A 735 -16.74 -7.78 -6.72
C GLU A 735 -16.40 -6.77 -7.82
N PHE A 736 -15.13 -6.39 -7.98
CA PHE A 736 -14.70 -5.48 -9.06
C PHE A 736 -14.80 -6.17 -10.42
N ILE A 737 -14.48 -7.46 -10.49
CA ILE A 737 -14.61 -8.25 -11.72
C ILE A 737 -16.08 -8.35 -12.15
N ARG A 738 -16.97 -8.73 -11.21
CA ARG A 738 -18.42 -8.79 -11.49
C ARG A 738 -18.98 -7.41 -11.84
N ASP A 739 -18.44 -6.36 -11.25
CA ASP A 739 -18.82 -4.99 -11.58
C ASP A 739 -18.44 -4.67 -13.03
N VAL A 740 -17.17 -4.77 -13.43
CA VAL A 740 -16.78 -4.39 -14.81
C VAL A 740 -17.37 -5.33 -15.87
N MET A 741 -17.57 -6.61 -15.56
CA MET A 741 -18.15 -7.58 -16.49
C MET A 741 -19.66 -7.46 -16.67
N SER A 742 -20.35 -6.74 -15.78
CA SER A 742 -21.81 -6.53 -15.90
C SER A 742 -22.16 -5.28 -16.68
N VAL A 743 -21.17 -4.49 -17.11
CA VAL A 743 -21.42 -3.34 -18.00
C VAL A 743 -22.04 -3.84 -19.31
N GLN A 744 -23.19 -3.26 -19.67
CA GLN A 744 -23.96 -3.67 -20.84
C GLN A 744 -23.21 -3.35 -22.14
N VAL A 745 -23.18 -4.34 -23.03
CA VAL A 745 -22.62 -4.32 -24.38
C VAL A 745 -23.29 -5.45 -25.18
N ASP A 746 -23.29 -5.40 -26.51
CA ASP A 746 -23.81 -6.48 -27.35
C ASP A 746 -22.74 -7.57 -27.59
N ALA A 747 -22.24 -8.18 -26.51
CA ALA A 747 -21.21 -9.22 -26.58
C ALA A 747 -21.28 -10.19 -25.38
N PRO A 748 -20.92 -11.48 -25.55
CA PRO A 748 -20.93 -12.44 -24.45
C PRO A 748 -19.96 -12.06 -23.31
N ARG A 749 -20.46 -12.12 -22.08
CA ARG A 749 -19.72 -11.92 -20.83
C ARG A 749 -19.88 -13.14 -19.92
N GLU A 750 -18.78 -13.81 -19.62
CA GLU A 750 -18.77 -14.93 -18.68
C GLU A 750 -17.79 -14.69 -17.54
N VAL A 751 -18.19 -15.08 -16.33
CA VAL A 751 -17.34 -14.99 -15.14
C VAL A 751 -17.27 -16.34 -14.45
N ILE A 752 -16.05 -16.82 -14.21
CA ILE A 752 -15.77 -18.15 -13.67
C ILE A 752 -14.93 -18.01 -12.41
N SER A 753 -15.38 -18.60 -11.31
CA SER A 753 -14.58 -18.71 -10.08
C SER A 753 -13.84 -20.05 -10.04
N VAL A 754 -12.58 -20.03 -9.63
CA VAL A 754 -11.75 -21.23 -9.43
C VAL A 754 -11.18 -21.27 -8.00
N PRO A 755 -11.03 -22.44 -7.37
CA PRO A 755 -10.62 -22.57 -5.97
C PRO A 755 -9.10 -22.41 -5.79
N ILE A 756 -8.55 -21.29 -6.28
CA ILE A 756 -7.13 -20.94 -6.20
C ILE A 756 -6.95 -19.49 -5.76
N GLY A 757 -5.71 -19.15 -5.43
CA GLY A 757 -5.25 -17.79 -5.18
C GLY A 757 -4.88 -17.02 -6.44
N HIS A 758 -4.02 -16.02 -6.31
CA HIS A 758 -3.57 -15.16 -7.43
C HIS A 758 -2.59 -15.86 -8.40
N ASN A 759 -1.83 -16.86 -7.92
CA ASN A 759 -0.82 -17.56 -8.71
C ASN A 759 -1.33 -18.92 -9.22
N ALA A 760 -1.03 -19.24 -10.49
CA ALA A 760 -1.36 -20.52 -11.11
C ALA A 760 -0.27 -20.93 -12.11
N ARG A 761 0.48 -22.02 -11.84
CA ARG A 761 1.58 -22.50 -12.69
C ARG A 761 1.62 -24.01 -12.81
N THR A 762 2.06 -24.71 -11.77
CA THR A 762 2.38 -26.16 -11.85
C THR A 762 1.68 -27.01 -10.81
N SER A 763 1.00 -26.39 -9.84
CA SER A 763 0.14 -27.09 -8.89
C SER A 763 -0.98 -27.84 -9.60
N LYS A 764 -1.55 -28.84 -8.93
CA LYS A 764 -2.71 -29.60 -9.42
C LYS A 764 -3.88 -28.65 -9.75
N GLU A 765 -4.11 -27.66 -8.89
CA GLU A 765 -5.16 -26.66 -9.08
C GLU A 765 -4.85 -25.68 -10.23
N GLY A 766 -3.58 -25.29 -10.41
CA GLY A 766 -3.13 -24.51 -11.57
C GLY A 766 -3.34 -25.25 -12.89
N LEU A 767 -2.97 -26.54 -12.96
CA LEU A 767 -3.22 -27.37 -14.13
C LEU A 767 -4.73 -27.52 -14.43
N ARG A 768 -5.57 -27.63 -13.40
CA ARG A 768 -7.04 -27.64 -13.56
C ARG A 768 -7.57 -26.32 -14.16
N LEU A 769 -7.03 -25.17 -13.76
CA LEU A 769 -7.33 -23.89 -14.42
C LEU A 769 -6.97 -23.96 -15.91
N PHE A 770 -5.79 -24.48 -16.26
CA PHE A 770 -5.37 -24.60 -17.66
C PHE A 770 -6.27 -25.54 -18.47
N GLY A 771 -6.77 -26.62 -17.84
CA GLY A 771 -7.81 -27.47 -18.43
C GLY A 771 -9.12 -26.73 -18.68
N THR A 772 -9.53 -25.85 -17.75
CA THR A 772 -10.70 -24.99 -17.91
C THR A 772 -10.52 -24.04 -19.09
N ILE A 773 -9.38 -23.34 -19.17
CA ILE A 773 -9.03 -22.47 -20.30
C ILE A 773 -9.08 -23.25 -21.63
N THR A 774 -8.50 -24.45 -21.66
CA THR A 774 -8.51 -25.33 -22.84
C THR A 774 -9.94 -25.68 -23.28
N SER A 775 -10.82 -26.01 -22.33
CA SER A 775 -12.22 -26.33 -22.63
C SER A 775 -12.99 -25.10 -23.14
N LEU A 776 -12.72 -23.91 -22.60
CA LEU A 776 -13.31 -22.65 -23.06
C LEU A 776 -12.88 -22.30 -24.48
N ILE A 777 -11.60 -22.47 -24.81
CA ILE A 777 -11.06 -22.25 -26.15
C ILE A 777 -11.66 -23.26 -27.12
N CYS A 778 -11.79 -24.54 -26.72
CA CYS A 778 -12.45 -25.56 -27.55
C CYS A 778 -13.94 -25.24 -27.78
N ARG A 779 -14.64 -24.75 -26.76
CA ARG A 779 -16.04 -24.30 -26.88
C ARG A 779 -16.15 -23.12 -27.84
N PHE A 780 -15.23 -22.17 -27.77
CA PHE A 780 -15.21 -21.01 -28.66
C PHE A 780 -14.99 -21.43 -30.12
N LEU A 781 -13.91 -22.16 -30.40
CA LEU A 781 -13.46 -22.54 -31.74
C LEU A 781 -14.28 -23.65 -32.39
N HIS A 782 -14.82 -24.59 -31.60
CA HIS A 782 -15.43 -25.82 -32.10
C HIS A 782 -16.86 -26.05 -31.59
N LYS A 783 -17.41 -25.10 -30.82
CA LYS A 783 -18.77 -25.18 -30.23
C LYS A 783 -18.99 -26.46 -29.42
N ARG A 784 -17.91 -27.00 -28.84
CA ARG A 784 -17.91 -28.23 -28.04
C ARG A 784 -17.07 -28.05 -26.78
N LEU A 785 -17.64 -28.40 -25.63
CA LEU A 785 -16.87 -28.59 -24.40
C LEU A 785 -16.18 -29.95 -24.44
N ILE A 786 -14.93 -29.98 -23.99
CA ILE A 786 -14.15 -31.21 -23.86
C ILE A 786 -13.82 -31.48 -22.41
N GLN A 787 -13.61 -32.75 -22.12
CA GLN A 787 -12.96 -33.18 -20.90
C GLN A 787 -11.44 -33.02 -21.10
N PRO A 788 -10.77 -32.06 -20.45
CA PRO A 788 -9.36 -31.82 -20.68
C PRO A 788 -8.51 -32.95 -20.08
N VAL A 789 -7.40 -33.27 -20.76
CA VAL A 789 -6.36 -34.19 -20.30
C VAL A 789 -5.19 -33.37 -19.78
N MET A 790 -4.77 -33.64 -18.54
CA MET A 790 -3.62 -32.96 -17.96
C MET A 790 -2.31 -33.60 -18.47
N PRO A 791 -1.26 -32.81 -18.74
CA PRO A 791 0.03 -33.35 -19.14
C PRO A 791 0.57 -34.36 -18.12
N GLY A 792 1.26 -35.41 -18.61
CA GLY A 792 1.96 -36.37 -17.75
C GLY A 792 3.18 -35.76 -17.06
N ARG A 793 3.67 -36.36 -15.97
CA ARG A 793 4.82 -35.78 -15.24
C ARG A 793 6.10 -35.73 -16.05
N LYS A 794 6.38 -36.80 -16.79
CA LYS A 794 7.57 -36.88 -17.65
C LYS A 794 7.56 -35.76 -18.70
N ASP A 795 6.40 -35.52 -19.30
CA ASP A 795 6.21 -34.47 -20.30
C ASP A 795 6.40 -33.07 -19.69
N MET A 796 5.86 -32.83 -18.49
CA MET A 796 6.07 -31.59 -17.73
C MET A 796 7.55 -31.37 -17.39
N GLU A 797 8.24 -32.41 -16.94
CA GLU A 797 9.66 -32.32 -16.59
C GLU A 797 10.54 -32.06 -17.82
N VAL A 798 10.27 -32.75 -18.93
CA VAL A 798 10.96 -32.50 -20.21
C VAL A 798 10.73 -31.06 -20.68
N MET A 799 9.49 -30.58 -20.63
CA MET A 799 9.15 -29.20 -21.02
C MET A 799 9.83 -28.16 -20.11
N ARG A 800 9.76 -28.37 -18.79
CA ARG A 800 10.39 -27.50 -17.79
C ARG A 800 11.90 -27.44 -18.01
N ARG A 801 12.55 -28.58 -18.24
CA ARG A 801 13.99 -28.66 -18.53
C ARG A 801 14.34 -27.98 -19.84
N ALA A 802 13.58 -28.21 -20.92
CA ALA A 802 13.81 -27.60 -22.23
C ALA A 802 13.72 -26.06 -22.20
N GLU A 803 12.81 -25.49 -21.39
CA GLU A 803 12.75 -24.04 -21.18
C GLU A 803 13.85 -23.55 -20.23
N LYS A 804 14.11 -24.28 -19.14
CA LYS A 804 15.15 -23.93 -18.16
C LYS A 804 16.55 -23.89 -18.75
N ASP A 805 16.92 -24.85 -19.59
CA ASP A 805 18.26 -24.96 -20.17
C ASP A 805 18.60 -23.79 -21.11
N ARG A 806 17.58 -23.03 -21.55
CA ARG A 806 17.77 -21.80 -22.32
C ARG A 806 18.10 -20.59 -21.45
N LEU A 807 17.69 -20.58 -20.19
CA LEU A 807 17.81 -19.43 -19.32
C LEU A 807 19.18 -19.42 -18.62
N PRO A 808 19.81 -18.24 -18.47
CA PRO A 808 20.97 -18.11 -17.59
C PRO A 808 20.53 -18.43 -16.14
N PRO A 809 21.31 -19.21 -15.38
CA PRO A 809 20.93 -19.57 -14.02
C PRO A 809 20.85 -18.33 -13.12
N ARG A 810 19.67 -18.04 -12.57
CA ARG A 810 19.47 -16.98 -11.59
C ARG A 810 19.93 -17.46 -10.22
N LYS A 811 21.14 -17.07 -9.82
CA LYS A 811 21.74 -17.42 -8.52
C LYS A 811 21.69 -16.25 -7.57
N LEU A 812 21.44 -16.54 -6.29
CA LEU A 812 21.74 -15.59 -5.22
C LEU A 812 23.23 -15.26 -5.25
N LYS A 813 23.58 -14.02 -5.62
CA LYS A 813 24.99 -13.55 -5.66
C LYS A 813 25.69 -13.78 -4.31
N ASN A 814 24.95 -13.63 -3.20
CA ASN A 814 25.42 -13.97 -1.85
C ASN A 814 24.26 -14.56 -1.01
N ARG A 815 24.28 -15.90 -0.85
CA ARG A 815 23.27 -16.65 -0.09
C ARG A 815 23.18 -16.20 1.36
N THR A 816 24.31 -15.98 2.01
CA THR A 816 24.36 -15.62 3.44
C THR A 816 23.75 -14.25 3.69
N SER A 817 24.09 -13.24 2.87
CA SER A 817 23.54 -11.90 3.06
C SER A 817 22.04 -11.85 2.79
N TYR A 818 21.55 -12.59 1.79
CA TYR A 818 20.13 -12.68 1.48
C TYR A 818 19.34 -13.26 2.67
N TRP A 819 19.74 -14.44 3.17
CA TRP A 819 19.05 -15.07 4.31
C TRP A 819 19.18 -14.27 5.60
N GLN A 820 20.30 -13.56 5.79
CA GLN A 820 20.43 -12.63 6.90
C GLN A 820 19.38 -11.51 6.81
N ARG A 821 19.22 -10.86 5.66
CA ARG A 821 18.18 -9.84 5.45
C ARG A 821 16.77 -10.42 5.65
N TYR A 822 16.48 -11.56 5.02
CA TYR A 822 15.18 -12.24 5.10
C TYR A 822 14.78 -12.58 6.54
N LEU A 823 15.68 -13.22 7.31
CA LEU A 823 15.40 -13.69 8.67
C LEU A 823 15.48 -12.57 9.71
N VAL A 824 16.54 -11.75 9.65
CA VAL A 824 16.85 -10.77 10.70
C VAL A 824 16.20 -9.42 10.43
N GLY A 825 16.05 -9.03 9.16
CA GLY A 825 15.71 -7.68 8.74
C GLY A 825 16.94 -6.77 8.69
N ASP A 826 16.82 -5.66 7.96
CA ASP A 826 17.79 -4.55 8.05
C ASP A 826 17.72 -3.89 9.45
N ASP A 827 18.71 -3.07 9.82
CA ASP A 827 18.95 -2.54 11.19
C ASP A 827 17.73 -1.92 11.92
N LYS A 828 16.64 -1.60 11.20
CA LYS A 828 15.40 -1.02 11.73
C LYS A 828 14.16 -1.90 11.56
N LEU A 829 14.21 -2.98 10.77
CA LEU A 829 13.05 -3.80 10.40
C LEU A 829 13.08 -5.17 11.10
N LEU A 830 11.93 -5.85 11.11
CA LEU A 830 11.78 -7.10 11.86
C LEU A 830 12.21 -8.36 11.09
N GLY A 831 12.33 -8.28 9.75
CA GLY A 831 12.52 -9.45 8.89
C GLY A 831 11.36 -10.46 9.07
N PHE A 832 11.68 -11.75 9.04
CA PHE A 832 10.73 -12.84 9.22
C PHE A 832 9.94 -12.81 10.54
N ASP A 833 10.43 -12.12 11.59
CA ASP A 833 9.70 -12.00 12.86
C ASP A 833 8.35 -11.25 12.74
N VAL A 834 8.14 -10.48 11.65
CA VAL A 834 6.81 -9.87 11.40
C VAL A 834 5.74 -10.95 11.22
N MET A 835 6.10 -12.10 10.64
CA MET A 835 5.18 -13.22 10.43
C MET A 835 4.77 -13.92 11.72
N ALA A 836 5.50 -13.72 12.83
CA ALA A 836 5.08 -14.22 14.13
C ALA A 836 3.73 -13.62 14.60
N LEU A 837 3.25 -12.54 13.98
CA LEU A 837 1.91 -11.99 14.25
C LEU A 837 0.80 -12.61 13.38
N SER A 838 1.15 -13.33 12.31
CA SER A 838 0.20 -13.96 11.38
C SER A 838 -0.50 -15.15 12.03
N ASP A 839 -1.82 -15.19 11.96
CA ASP A 839 -2.59 -16.34 12.45
C ASP A 839 -2.30 -17.61 11.65
N ASP A 840 -2.02 -17.48 10.35
CA ASP A 840 -1.67 -18.62 9.49
C ASP A 840 -0.31 -19.21 9.90
N TYR A 841 0.68 -18.36 10.20
CA TYR A 841 1.98 -18.83 10.67
C TYR A 841 1.91 -19.40 12.10
N GLN A 842 1.08 -18.80 12.96
CA GLN A 842 0.78 -19.36 14.28
C GLN A 842 0.08 -20.72 14.19
N GLN A 843 -0.83 -20.91 13.23
CA GLN A 843 -1.44 -22.21 12.95
C GLN A 843 -0.38 -23.24 12.55
N LEU A 844 0.54 -22.89 11.64
CA LEU A 844 1.64 -23.77 11.24
C LEU A 844 2.49 -24.22 12.44
N MET A 845 2.93 -23.26 13.26
CA MET A 845 3.72 -23.56 14.47
C MET A 845 2.91 -24.40 15.47
N GLY A 846 1.61 -24.14 15.61
CA GLY A 846 0.70 -24.93 16.42
C GLY A 846 0.59 -26.38 15.94
N ASP A 847 0.36 -26.59 14.65
CA ASP A 847 0.26 -27.93 14.05
C ASP A 847 1.58 -28.70 14.21
N GLN A 848 2.72 -28.03 14.02
CA GLN A 848 4.06 -28.59 14.26
C GLN A 848 4.27 -28.98 15.73
N LEU A 849 3.86 -28.11 16.67
CA LEU A 849 3.99 -28.35 18.10
C LEU A 849 3.15 -29.55 18.55
N HIS A 850 1.87 -29.61 18.12
CA HIS A 850 1.01 -30.76 18.38
C HIS A 850 1.59 -32.02 17.74
N ALA A 851 2.17 -31.90 16.54
CA ALA A 851 2.74 -33.03 15.83
C ALA A 851 3.99 -33.62 16.49
N LEU A 852 4.78 -32.80 17.20
CA LEU A 852 6.00 -33.23 17.88
C LEU A 852 5.73 -34.15 19.08
N GLU A 853 4.57 -34.03 19.74
CA GLU A 853 4.21 -34.83 20.92
C GLU A 853 5.32 -34.81 21.99
N LEU A 854 5.75 -33.60 22.37
CA LEU A 854 6.91 -33.36 23.25
C LEU A 854 6.69 -33.88 24.67
N ARG A 855 7.75 -34.41 25.27
CA ARG A 855 7.83 -34.91 26.65
C ARG A 855 9.04 -34.32 27.37
N PRO A 856 9.05 -34.24 28.72
CA PRO A 856 10.18 -33.69 29.49
C PRO A 856 11.53 -34.34 29.21
N GLY A 857 11.56 -35.62 28.82
CA GLY A 857 12.79 -36.36 28.53
C GLY A 857 13.33 -36.16 27.11
N ASP A 858 12.62 -35.42 26.25
CA ASP A 858 13.00 -35.28 24.85
C ASP A 858 14.22 -34.36 24.66
N ARG A 859 14.95 -34.59 23.57
CA ARG A 859 15.99 -33.72 23.03
C ARG A 859 15.53 -33.26 21.65
N LEU A 860 15.13 -32.00 21.57
CA LEU A 860 14.57 -31.36 20.39
C LEU A 860 15.65 -30.61 19.62
N LEU A 861 15.69 -30.82 18.31
CA LEU A 861 16.45 -30.00 17.37
C LEU A 861 15.49 -29.25 16.44
N ASP A 862 15.51 -27.92 16.48
CA ASP A 862 14.88 -27.03 15.51
C ASP A 862 15.90 -26.68 14.42
N LEU A 863 15.86 -27.42 13.31
CA LEU A 863 16.83 -27.38 12.23
C LEU A 863 16.34 -26.44 11.11
N GLY A 864 17.03 -25.32 10.91
CA GLY A 864 16.53 -24.18 10.16
C GLY A 864 15.62 -23.27 10.98
N GLY A 865 15.82 -23.21 12.30
CA GLY A 865 14.93 -22.50 13.23
C GLY A 865 14.99 -20.97 13.14
N GLY A 866 15.86 -20.40 12.30
CA GLY A 866 15.95 -18.97 12.03
C GLY A 866 16.11 -18.13 13.29
N THR A 867 15.19 -17.18 13.51
CA THR A 867 15.17 -16.30 14.69
C THR A 867 14.53 -16.94 15.92
N GLY A 868 14.22 -18.24 15.90
CA GLY A 868 13.67 -19.00 17.03
C GLY A 868 12.17 -18.78 17.27
N ASN A 869 11.39 -18.46 16.22
CA ASN A 869 9.95 -18.24 16.33
C ASN A 869 9.18 -19.46 16.83
N PHE A 870 9.54 -20.67 16.39
CA PHE A 870 8.90 -21.89 16.86
C PHE A 870 9.15 -22.13 18.37
N VAL A 871 10.40 -21.99 18.81
CA VAL A 871 10.74 -22.14 20.24
C VAL A 871 10.08 -21.07 21.10
N GLU A 872 9.95 -19.85 20.59
CA GLU A 872 9.16 -18.80 21.24
C GLU A 872 7.69 -19.22 21.40
N HIS A 873 7.08 -19.74 20.34
CA HIS A 873 5.70 -20.24 20.35
C HIS A 873 5.51 -21.38 21.36
N LEU A 874 6.44 -22.36 21.39
CA LEU A 874 6.49 -23.44 22.38
C LEU A 874 6.50 -22.90 23.82
N LEU A 875 7.35 -21.90 24.10
CA LEU A 875 7.47 -21.32 25.44
C LEU A 875 6.23 -20.53 25.87
N VAL A 876 5.61 -19.82 24.94
CA VAL A 876 4.35 -19.08 25.19
C VAL A 876 3.19 -20.03 25.48
N ALA A 877 3.14 -21.20 24.82
CA ALA A 877 2.10 -22.20 25.03
C ALA A 877 2.08 -22.80 26.46
N GLY A 878 3.17 -22.69 27.22
CA GLY A 878 3.21 -23.01 28.65
C GLY A 878 3.18 -24.51 29.01
N GLY A 879 3.56 -25.39 28.08
CA GLY A 879 3.62 -26.85 28.29
C GLY A 879 4.91 -27.35 28.97
N GLU A 880 5.00 -28.66 29.20
CA GLU A 880 6.23 -29.29 29.68
C GLU A 880 7.36 -29.16 28.66
N LEU A 881 8.53 -28.68 29.11
CA LEU A 881 9.68 -28.44 28.23
C LEU A 881 10.56 -29.69 28.08
N PRO A 882 11.05 -29.98 26.87
CA PRO A 882 12.11 -30.96 26.64
C PRO A 882 13.34 -30.75 27.54
N SER A 883 14.08 -31.84 27.76
CA SER A 883 15.33 -31.85 28.53
C SER A 883 16.43 -31.02 27.86
N GLN A 884 16.40 -30.93 26.53
CA GLN A 884 17.31 -30.11 25.73
C GLN A 884 16.56 -29.57 24.50
N ILE A 885 16.79 -28.30 24.18
CA ILE A 885 16.32 -27.66 22.94
C ILE A 885 17.53 -27.05 22.23
N THR A 886 17.76 -27.43 20.98
CA THR A 886 18.80 -26.87 20.14
C THR A 886 18.16 -26.18 18.94
N ILE A 887 18.53 -24.92 18.70
CA ILE A 887 18.18 -24.20 17.48
C ILE A 887 19.42 -24.13 16.60
N ALA A 888 19.29 -24.55 15.34
CA ALA A 888 20.37 -24.51 14.38
C ALA A 888 19.93 -23.79 13.09
N ASP A 889 20.77 -22.91 12.57
CA ASP A 889 20.51 -22.18 11.31
C ASP A 889 21.82 -21.80 10.61
N LEU A 890 21.77 -21.57 9.30
CA LEU A 890 22.92 -21.11 8.52
C LEU A 890 23.43 -19.75 9.00
N ILE A 891 22.55 -18.87 9.50
CA ILE A 891 22.87 -17.46 9.75
C ILE A 891 23.25 -17.21 11.22
N PRO A 892 24.53 -16.86 11.53
CA PRO A 892 24.97 -16.56 12.89
C PRO A 892 24.19 -15.43 13.55
N GLU A 893 23.82 -14.40 12.78
CA GLU A 893 23.06 -13.24 13.25
C GLU A 893 21.63 -13.62 13.66
N ALA A 894 21.01 -14.59 12.96
CA ALA A 894 19.71 -15.14 13.35
C ALA A 894 19.81 -15.89 14.68
N MET A 895 20.88 -16.67 14.90
CA MET A 895 21.16 -17.34 16.18
C MET A 895 21.39 -16.34 17.32
N LYS A 896 22.15 -15.25 17.08
CA LYS A 896 22.32 -14.16 18.07
C LYS A 896 21.00 -13.46 18.38
N LYS A 897 20.14 -13.25 17.39
CA LYS A 897 18.81 -12.65 17.57
C LYS A 897 17.89 -13.59 18.35
N ALA A 898 17.83 -14.87 17.99
CA ALA A 898 17.08 -15.90 18.70
C ALA A 898 17.49 -15.98 20.18
N SER A 899 18.80 -16.08 20.45
CA SER A 899 19.32 -16.13 21.82
C SER A 899 18.92 -14.90 22.64
N ARG A 900 19.13 -13.68 22.12
CA ARG A 900 18.73 -12.44 22.80
C ARG A 900 17.23 -12.33 23.01
N LYS A 901 16.43 -12.64 21.98
CA LYS A 901 14.96 -12.56 21.99
C LYS A 901 14.35 -13.51 23.02
N LEU A 902 14.83 -14.75 23.04
CA LEU A 902 14.29 -15.79 23.90
C LEU A 902 14.74 -15.58 25.36
N THR A 903 16.04 -15.34 25.61
CA THR A 903 16.58 -15.21 26.97
C THR A 903 16.14 -13.94 27.70
N SER A 904 15.78 -12.88 26.98
CA SER A 904 15.22 -11.65 27.58
C SER A 904 13.79 -11.85 28.08
N ARG A 905 13.00 -12.66 27.37
CA ARG A 905 11.59 -12.93 27.68
C ARG A 905 11.38 -14.09 28.62
N PHE A 906 12.25 -15.09 28.57
CA PHE A 906 12.12 -16.34 29.32
C PHE A 906 13.41 -16.61 30.13
N PRO A 907 13.47 -16.20 31.40
CA PRO A 907 14.68 -16.35 32.23
C PRO A 907 15.12 -17.82 32.44
N VAL A 908 14.20 -18.78 32.34
CA VAL A 908 14.48 -20.23 32.43
C VAL A 908 15.52 -20.70 31.40
N LEU A 909 15.68 -19.96 30.30
CA LEU A 909 16.64 -20.27 29.25
C LEU A 909 18.10 -19.93 29.61
N LYS A 910 18.34 -19.27 30.75
CA LYS A 910 19.70 -18.97 31.24
C LYS A 910 20.35 -20.19 31.91
N GLU A 911 19.62 -21.29 32.12
CA GLU A 911 20.14 -22.55 32.63
C GLU A 911 21.12 -23.18 31.61
N SER A 912 22.38 -23.35 32.03
CA SER A 912 23.43 -23.91 31.18
C SER A 912 23.12 -25.36 30.75
N GLY A 913 23.28 -25.65 29.45
CA GLY A 913 23.13 -26.99 28.88
C GLY A 913 21.70 -27.40 28.51
N ARG A 914 20.70 -26.53 28.73
CA ARG A 914 19.30 -26.78 28.38
C ARG A 914 18.91 -26.22 27.01
N PHE A 915 19.54 -25.12 26.61
CA PHE A 915 19.28 -24.42 25.33
C PHE A 915 20.59 -24.14 24.60
N ASP A 916 20.68 -24.64 23.36
CA ASP A 916 21.84 -24.46 22.50
C ASP A 916 21.47 -23.73 21.21
N PHE A 917 22.37 -22.87 20.74
CA PHE A 917 22.22 -22.13 19.49
C PHE A 917 23.44 -22.41 18.61
N ILE A 918 23.24 -22.97 17.43
CA ILE A 918 24.32 -23.46 16.56
C ILE A 918 24.21 -22.82 15.18
N ALA A 919 25.21 -22.04 14.78
CA ALA A 919 25.34 -21.61 13.40
C ALA A 919 25.93 -22.76 12.56
N LEU A 920 25.15 -23.30 11.61
CA LEU A 920 25.48 -24.51 10.86
C LEU A 920 24.91 -24.47 9.44
N ASP A 921 25.73 -24.80 8.45
CA ASP A 921 25.26 -25.07 7.08
C ASP A 921 24.66 -26.48 6.99
N LEU A 922 23.39 -26.55 6.60
CA LEU A 922 22.63 -27.80 6.43
C LEU A 922 22.91 -28.50 5.10
N GLU A 923 23.51 -27.77 4.15
CA GLU A 923 23.82 -28.27 2.83
C GLU A 923 25.02 -29.23 2.90
N ILE A 924 24.78 -30.49 2.51
CA ILE A 924 25.85 -31.49 2.49
C ILE A 924 26.76 -31.23 1.28
N SER A 925 28.06 -31.45 1.48
CA SER A 925 29.08 -31.24 0.46
C SER A 925 28.75 -31.96 -0.86
N ARG A 926 28.82 -31.26 -2.01
CA ARG A 926 28.60 -31.88 -3.35
C ARG A 926 29.64 -32.96 -3.66
N TYR A 927 30.80 -32.94 -3.00
CA TYR A 927 31.78 -34.01 -3.09
C TYR A 927 31.23 -35.35 -2.57
N MET A 928 30.21 -35.35 -1.71
CA MET A 928 29.56 -36.56 -1.22
C MET A 928 28.83 -37.30 -2.35
N ALA A 929 28.10 -36.57 -3.21
CA ALA A 929 27.42 -37.18 -4.35
C ALA A 929 28.42 -37.89 -5.28
N VAL A 930 29.57 -37.27 -5.54
CA VAL A 930 30.62 -37.88 -6.36
C VAL A 930 31.25 -39.09 -5.65
N ARG A 931 31.45 -39.03 -4.32
CA ARG A 931 31.91 -40.18 -3.54
C ARG A 931 30.94 -41.37 -3.65
N ARG A 932 29.64 -41.13 -3.45
CA ARG A 932 28.59 -42.14 -3.61
C ARG A 932 28.59 -42.78 -5.00
N PHE A 933 28.73 -42.00 -6.06
CA PHE A 933 28.85 -42.53 -7.42
C PHE A 933 30.09 -43.42 -7.62
N ILE A 934 31.22 -43.03 -7.04
CA ILE A 934 32.46 -43.83 -7.09
C ILE A 934 32.27 -45.15 -6.34
N ASP A 935 31.68 -45.09 -5.16
CA ASP A 935 31.46 -46.23 -4.27
C ASP A 935 30.35 -47.17 -4.79
N GLY A 936 29.51 -46.69 -5.71
CA GLY A 936 28.44 -47.46 -6.35
C GLY A 936 27.07 -47.30 -5.69
N ASP A 937 26.93 -46.37 -4.76
CA ASP A 937 25.65 -46.00 -4.12
C ASP A 937 24.70 -45.29 -5.11
N VAL A 938 25.24 -44.58 -6.10
CA VAL A 938 24.49 -43.98 -7.21
C VAL A 938 24.68 -44.87 -8.44
N GLY A 939 23.56 -45.36 -8.99
CA GLY A 939 23.57 -46.44 -9.98
C GLY A 939 23.85 -45.98 -11.41
N THR A 940 23.42 -44.76 -11.73
CA THR A 940 23.55 -44.19 -13.08
C THR A 940 24.20 -42.80 -13.06
N PHE A 941 24.75 -42.38 -14.19
CA PHE A 941 25.27 -41.01 -14.32
C PHE A 941 24.15 -39.99 -14.52
N GLU A 942 22.96 -40.44 -14.97
CA GLU A 942 21.76 -39.59 -15.09
C GLU A 942 21.34 -39.01 -13.73
N GLU A 943 21.34 -39.84 -12.69
CA GLU A 943 21.05 -39.44 -11.29
C GLU A 943 21.96 -38.30 -10.79
N MET A 944 23.16 -38.14 -11.37
CA MET A 944 24.10 -37.09 -10.95
C MET A 944 23.65 -35.68 -11.36
N ALA A 945 22.75 -35.55 -12.35
CA ALA A 945 22.28 -34.25 -12.83
C ALA A 945 21.60 -33.41 -11.74
N GLU A 946 20.94 -34.06 -10.79
CA GLU A 946 20.25 -33.39 -9.68
C GLU A 946 21.17 -33.16 -8.48
N MET A 947 22.36 -33.77 -8.46
CA MET A 947 23.29 -33.73 -7.33
C MET A 947 24.51 -32.83 -7.57
N VAL A 948 24.81 -32.48 -8.83
CA VAL A 948 25.99 -31.69 -9.23
C VAL A 948 25.56 -30.49 -10.06
N GLU A 949 25.97 -29.31 -9.62
CA GLU A 949 25.60 -28.05 -10.24
C GLU A 949 26.27 -27.89 -11.62
N ASN A 950 25.50 -27.33 -12.58
CA ASN A 950 25.86 -27.24 -14.00
C ASN A 950 26.03 -28.59 -14.75
N LEU A 951 25.52 -29.70 -14.21
CA LEU A 951 25.34 -30.94 -14.96
C LEU A 951 23.89 -31.01 -15.47
N THR A 952 23.66 -30.68 -16.74
CA THR A 952 22.30 -30.75 -17.32
C THR A 952 21.85 -32.21 -17.46
N LEU A 953 20.54 -32.47 -17.34
CA LEU A 953 20.00 -33.81 -17.58
C LEU A 953 20.33 -34.27 -19.00
N GLU A 954 20.17 -33.40 -20.00
CA GLU A 954 20.44 -33.77 -21.40
C GLU A 954 21.87 -34.29 -21.58
N SER A 955 22.86 -33.58 -21.05
CA SER A 955 24.25 -34.03 -21.09
C SER A 955 24.42 -35.32 -20.27
N ALA A 956 23.77 -35.44 -19.11
CA ALA A 956 23.83 -36.66 -18.30
C ALA A 956 23.24 -37.89 -19.00
N ILE A 957 22.09 -37.74 -19.67
CA ILE A 957 21.45 -38.78 -20.49
C ILE A 957 22.35 -39.16 -21.66
N LYS A 958 22.88 -38.19 -22.44
CA LYS A 958 23.81 -38.49 -23.55
C LYS A 958 25.05 -39.26 -23.08
N ILE A 959 25.60 -38.85 -21.93
CA ILE A 959 26.74 -39.55 -21.31
C ILE A 959 26.35 -40.97 -20.86
N GLN A 960 25.12 -41.15 -20.36
CA GLN A 960 24.57 -42.43 -19.92
C GLN A 960 24.22 -43.38 -21.08
N GLU A 961 23.73 -42.85 -22.21
CA GLU A 961 23.45 -43.61 -23.43
C GLU A 961 24.72 -44.23 -24.03
N ASP A 962 25.83 -43.48 -23.97
CA ASP A 962 27.15 -43.93 -24.46
C ASP A 962 28.05 -44.53 -23.35
N TYR A 963 27.43 -44.94 -22.24
CA TYR A 963 28.14 -45.51 -21.10
C TYR A 963 28.81 -46.84 -21.46
N SER A 964 30.13 -46.91 -21.28
CA SER A 964 30.96 -48.06 -21.65
C SER A 964 31.95 -48.42 -20.53
N PRO A 965 32.56 -49.62 -20.52
CA PRO A 965 33.57 -49.97 -19.52
C PRO A 965 34.75 -48.99 -19.48
N ARG A 966 35.08 -48.36 -20.61
CA ARG A 966 36.09 -47.31 -20.69
C ARG A 966 35.61 -46.03 -20.01
N LEU A 967 34.42 -45.55 -20.35
CA LEU A 967 33.85 -44.34 -19.75
C LEU A 967 33.60 -44.52 -18.25
N HIS A 968 33.14 -45.69 -17.83
CA HIS A 968 32.94 -46.07 -16.43
C HIS A 968 34.20 -45.87 -15.58
N ARG A 969 35.37 -46.31 -16.08
CA ARG A 969 36.64 -46.12 -15.38
C ARG A 969 37.10 -44.66 -15.40
N ILE A 970 36.91 -43.95 -16.51
CA ILE A 970 37.20 -42.52 -16.61
C ILE A 970 36.36 -41.75 -15.58
N LEU A 971 35.05 -41.93 -15.53
CA LEU A 971 34.19 -41.23 -14.57
C LEU A 971 34.51 -41.57 -13.09
N ARG A 972 35.14 -42.73 -12.82
CA ARG A 972 35.65 -43.13 -11.49
C ARG A 972 37.11 -42.74 -11.23
N GLY A 973 37.67 -41.86 -12.05
CA GLY A 973 38.96 -41.22 -11.82
C GLY A 973 40.18 -41.90 -12.47
N GLU A 974 39.99 -42.81 -13.43
CA GLU A 974 41.10 -43.29 -14.27
C GLU A 974 41.77 -42.10 -14.98
N ARG A 975 43.10 -42.09 -15.05
CA ARG A 975 43.83 -40.97 -15.68
C ARG A 975 43.42 -40.85 -17.16
N ILE A 976 42.99 -39.66 -17.58
CA ILE A 976 42.75 -39.37 -19.00
C ILE A 976 44.11 -39.34 -19.70
N THR A 977 44.38 -40.34 -20.55
CA THR A 977 45.56 -40.42 -21.42
C THR A 977 45.29 -39.67 -22.74
N PRO A 978 46.31 -39.37 -23.57
CA PRO A 978 46.06 -38.78 -24.89
C PRO A 978 45.08 -39.59 -25.74
N ALA A 979 45.14 -40.93 -25.67
CA ALA A 979 44.20 -41.80 -26.36
C ALA A 979 42.77 -41.71 -25.78
N HIS A 980 42.60 -41.52 -24.46
CA HIS A 980 41.30 -41.23 -23.83
C HIS A 980 40.73 -39.90 -24.30
N ASP A 981 41.58 -38.87 -24.34
CA ASP A 981 41.22 -37.52 -24.76
C ASP A 981 40.70 -37.47 -26.21
N ASP A 982 41.45 -38.05 -27.16
CA ASP A 982 41.05 -38.14 -28.57
C ASP A 982 39.73 -38.90 -28.74
N TRP A 983 39.55 -39.99 -28.00
CA TRP A 983 38.31 -40.77 -28.03
C TRP A 983 37.11 -39.98 -27.51
N LEU A 984 37.25 -39.26 -26.39
CA LEU A 984 36.15 -38.46 -25.84
C LEU A 984 35.75 -37.34 -26.81
N LYS A 985 36.72 -36.62 -27.40
CA LYS A 985 36.48 -35.54 -28.38
C LYS A 985 35.80 -36.02 -29.67
N THR A 986 35.99 -37.28 -30.03
CA THR A 986 35.37 -37.87 -31.23
C THR A 986 33.95 -38.36 -30.93
N ARG A 987 33.65 -38.74 -29.69
CA ARG A 987 32.37 -39.37 -29.31
C ARG A 987 31.34 -38.41 -28.73
N PHE A 988 31.80 -37.36 -28.06
CA PHE A 988 30.98 -36.41 -27.33
C PHE A 988 31.19 -34.99 -27.85
N ASP A 989 30.13 -34.19 -27.83
CA ASP A 989 30.23 -32.76 -28.12
C ASP A 989 31.09 -32.06 -27.06
N LEU A 990 31.52 -30.83 -27.36
CA LEU A 990 32.44 -30.06 -26.51
C LEU A 990 31.92 -29.87 -25.07
N GLN A 991 30.59 -29.82 -24.90
CA GLN A 991 29.95 -29.66 -23.60
C GLN A 991 30.09 -30.92 -22.74
N GLU A 992 29.64 -32.07 -23.22
CA GLU A 992 29.70 -33.37 -22.55
C GLU A 992 31.16 -33.78 -22.30
N TYR A 993 32.05 -33.54 -23.26
CA TYR A 993 33.48 -33.75 -23.08
C TYR A 993 34.02 -32.97 -21.86
N ARG A 994 33.67 -31.68 -21.72
CA ARG A 994 34.11 -30.85 -20.59
C ARG A 994 33.50 -31.35 -19.26
N ILE A 995 32.24 -31.76 -19.27
CA ILE A 995 31.57 -32.35 -18.11
C ILE A 995 32.28 -33.63 -17.66
N ILE A 996 32.56 -34.55 -18.58
CA ILE A 996 33.26 -35.82 -18.29
C ILE A 996 34.65 -35.54 -17.72
N ALA A 997 35.39 -34.59 -18.30
CA ALA A 997 36.72 -34.22 -17.84
C ALA A 997 36.68 -33.60 -16.43
N ASP A 998 35.80 -32.64 -16.18
CA ASP A 998 35.62 -32.02 -14.86
C ASP A 998 35.21 -33.08 -13.81
N PHE A 999 34.28 -33.97 -14.16
CA PHE A 999 33.83 -35.04 -13.28
C PHE A 999 34.98 -36.02 -12.96
N ASN A 1000 35.78 -36.40 -13.95
CA ASN A 1000 37.00 -37.20 -13.74
C ASN A 1000 37.96 -36.50 -12.77
N HIS A 1001 38.18 -35.20 -12.95
CA HIS A 1001 39.05 -34.43 -12.07
C HIS A 1001 38.55 -34.44 -10.62
N VAL A 1002 37.24 -34.28 -10.40
CA VAL A 1002 36.67 -34.41 -9.05
C VAL A 1002 36.78 -35.82 -8.52
N ALA A 1003 36.46 -36.84 -9.32
CA ALA A 1003 36.56 -38.22 -8.85
C ALA A 1003 37.98 -38.58 -8.42
N ARG A 1004 38.99 -38.07 -9.13
CA ARG A 1004 40.40 -38.19 -8.74
C ARG A 1004 40.71 -37.46 -7.44
N TYR A 1005 40.21 -36.24 -7.27
CA TYR A 1005 40.39 -35.46 -6.06
C TYR A 1005 39.75 -36.15 -4.85
N VAL A 1006 38.49 -36.59 -4.96
CA VAL A 1006 37.74 -37.32 -3.91
C VAL A 1006 38.46 -38.59 -3.45
N ARG A 1007 39.15 -39.28 -4.37
CA ARG A 1007 39.94 -40.50 -4.10
C ARG A 1007 41.37 -40.23 -3.61
N GLY A 1008 41.79 -38.97 -3.47
CA GLY A 1008 43.17 -38.62 -3.10
C GLY A 1008 44.20 -38.93 -4.21
N LEU A 1009 43.77 -39.09 -5.46
CA LEU A 1009 44.63 -39.38 -6.61
C LEU A 1009 45.17 -38.10 -7.29
N SER A 1010 44.81 -36.92 -6.80
CA SER A 1010 45.25 -35.61 -7.27
C SER A 1010 45.64 -34.74 -6.08
N PRO A 1011 46.77 -33.99 -6.13
CA PRO A 1011 47.32 -33.29 -4.96
C PRO A 1011 46.60 -31.97 -4.60
N GLY A 1012 45.61 -31.52 -5.38
CA GLY A 1012 44.92 -30.25 -5.13
C GLY A 1012 43.51 -30.18 -5.72
N LYS A 1013 42.72 -29.21 -5.24
CA LYS A 1013 41.35 -28.95 -5.72
C LYS A 1013 41.40 -28.65 -7.23
N PRO A 1014 40.66 -29.38 -8.06
CA PRO A 1014 40.63 -29.14 -9.49
C PRO A 1014 39.86 -27.87 -9.84
N ASP A 1015 40.33 -27.15 -10.86
CA ASP A 1015 39.58 -26.09 -11.51
C ASP A 1015 38.61 -26.69 -12.52
N PHE A 1016 37.35 -26.23 -12.50
CA PHE A 1016 36.29 -26.73 -13.36
C PHE A 1016 36.01 -25.77 -14.50
N ARG A 1017 35.74 -26.34 -15.69
CA ARG A 1017 35.34 -25.56 -16.88
C ARG A 1017 33.83 -25.44 -17.03
N ARG A 1018 33.08 -26.39 -16.47
CA ARG A 1018 31.62 -26.51 -16.56
C ARG A 1018 30.98 -26.77 -15.20
N LEU A 1019 31.42 -27.82 -14.49
CA LEU A 1019 30.78 -28.23 -13.23
C LEU A 1019 31.04 -27.21 -12.12
N ILE A 1020 30.09 -27.06 -11.21
CA ILE A 1020 30.25 -26.22 -10.02
C ILE A 1020 30.14 -27.10 -8.77
N ILE A 1021 31.23 -27.19 -8.01
CA ILE A 1021 31.32 -28.01 -6.80
C ILE A 1021 31.92 -27.15 -5.69
N PRO A 1022 31.08 -26.35 -4.98
CA PRO A 1022 31.53 -25.51 -3.88
C PRO A 1022 32.05 -26.33 -2.70
N GLY A 1023 32.88 -25.68 -1.87
CA GLY A 1023 33.50 -26.29 -0.69
C GLY A 1023 34.85 -26.96 -0.94
N THR A 1024 35.27 -27.79 0.01
CA THR A 1024 36.51 -28.57 0.00
C THR A 1024 36.22 -30.02 0.41
N LEU A 1025 37.19 -30.93 0.21
CA LEU A 1025 37.13 -32.31 0.72
C LEU A 1025 36.99 -32.39 2.25
N GLU A 1026 37.47 -31.38 2.96
CA GLU A 1026 37.40 -31.24 4.43
C GLU A 1026 36.06 -30.64 4.91
N GLY A 1027 35.15 -30.28 3.99
CA GLY A 1027 33.84 -29.73 4.30
C GLY A 1027 32.89 -30.72 4.99
N ASN A 1028 31.70 -30.25 5.39
CA ASN A 1028 30.68 -31.01 6.13
C ASN A 1028 30.11 -32.18 5.31
N TYR A 1029 30.80 -33.33 5.32
CA TYR A 1029 30.23 -34.60 4.89
C TYR A 1029 29.13 -35.09 5.82
N HIS A 1030 29.19 -34.65 7.07
CA HIS A 1030 28.20 -34.93 8.09
C HIS A 1030 27.92 -33.66 8.89
N LEU A 1031 26.70 -33.51 9.39
CA LEU A 1031 26.39 -32.48 10.38
C LEU A 1031 27.20 -32.77 11.66
N PRO A 1032 27.71 -31.75 12.39
CA PRO A 1032 28.58 -31.89 13.56
C PRO A 1032 27.80 -32.33 14.82
N VAL A 1033 26.99 -33.37 14.67
CA VAL A 1033 26.09 -33.93 15.67
C VAL A 1033 26.34 -35.44 15.73
N LYS A 1034 26.38 -35.99 16.95
CA LYS A 1034 26.57 -37.42 17.16
C LYS A 1034 25.37 -38.22 16.59
N PRO A 1035 25.60 -39.39 15.97
CA PRO A 1035 24.50 -40.24 15.53
C PRO A 1035 23.54 -40.55 16.69
N GLY A 1036 22.23 -40.56 16.41
CA GLY A 1036 21.19 -40.85 17.40
C GLY A 1036 21.11 -39.89 18.59
N TRP A 1037 21.66 -38.68 18.48
CA TRP A 1037 21.65 -37.72 19.59
C TRP A 1037 20.25 -37.18 19.87
N TYR A 1038 19.49 -36.76 18.86
CA TYR A 1038 18.15 -36.20 19.03
C TYR A 1038 17.07 -37.27 18.90
N ASN A 1039 15.90 -37.04 19.50
CA ASN A 1039 14.73 -37.91 19.29
C ASN A 1039 13.54 -37.19 18.67
N LYS A 1040 13.60 -35.86 18.60
CA LYS A 1040 12.65 -35.00 17.90
C LYS A 1040 13.42 -34.00 17.05
N ILE A 1041 13.14 -33.96 15.75
CA ILE A 1041 13.69 -32.97 14.83
C ILE A 1041 12.52 -32.20 14.21
N LEU A 1042 12.58 -30.89 14.23
CA LEU A 1042 11.72 -30.01 13.45
C LEU A 1042 12.54 -29.43 12.29
N MET A 1043 11.99 -29.50 11.08
CA MET A 1043 12.49 -28.81 9.90
C MET A 1043 11.34 -27.96 9.35
N SER A 1044 11.25 -26.70 9.79
CA SER A 1044 10.15 -25.82 9.40
C SER A 1044 10.50 -25.02 8.15
N LEU A 1045 9.81 -25.29 7.03
CA LEU A 1045 9.91 -24.58 5.75
C LEU A 1045 11.33 -24.47 5.15
N VAL A 1046 12.32 -25.24 5.61
CA VAL A 1046 13.73 -25.08 5.21
C VAL A 1046 14.15 -25.96 4.04
N LEU A 1047 13.52 -27.13 3.87
CA LEU A 1047 13.99 -28.15 2.92
C LEU A 1047 13.96 -27.66 1.46
N SER A 1048 12.99 -26.82 1.12
CA SER A 1048 12.81 -26.22 -0.21
C SER A 1048 13.98 -25.35 -0.67
N TYR A 1049 14.83 -24.92 0.26
CA TYR A 1049 15.96 -24.03 0.01
C TYR A 1049 17.32 -24.76 0.06
N ILE A 1050 17.30 -26.08 0.22
CA ILE A 1050 18.47 -26.95 0.17
C ILE A 1050 18.64 -27.47 -1.26
N TYR A 1051 19.85 -27.38 -1.79
CA TYR A 1051 20.17 -27.81 -3.14
C TYR A 1051 20.11 -29.34 -3.28
N ASN A 1052 20.68 -30.09 -2.32
CA ASN A 1052 20.58 -31.55 -2.26
C ASN A 1052 19.77 -32.00 -1.02
N PRO A 1053 18.42 -31.92 -1.08
CA PRO A 1053 17.57 -32.23 0.06
C PRO A 1053 17.66 -33.71 0.48
N ALA A 1054 17.97 -34.62 -0.46
CA ALA A 1054 18.11 -36.05 -0.17
C ALA A 1054 19.26 -36.34 0.81
N GLU A 1055 20.44 -35.76 0.59
CA GLU A 1055 21.57 -35.96 1.50
C GLU A 1055 21.34 -35.29 2.87
N THR A 1056 20.67 -34.14 2.92
CA THR A 1056 20.30 -33.51 4.19
C THR A 1056 19.30 -34.35 4.97
N LEU A 1057 18.32 -34.99 4.32
CA LEU A 1057 17.37 -35.90 4.98
C LEU A 1057 18.04 -37.18 5.48
N LYS A 1058 19.03 -37.73 4.75
CA LYS A 1058 19.85 -38.86 5.22
C LYS A 1058 20.66 -38.48 6.45
N GLU A 1059 21.21 -37.27 6.50
CA GLU A 1059 21.92 -36.76 7.67
C GLU A 1059 21.00 -36.50 8.86
N ALA A 1060 19.80 -35.95 8.63
CA ALA A 1060 18.77 -35.82 9.66
C ALA A 1060 18.42 -37.20 10.25
N ARG A 1061 18.33 -38.24 9.40
CA ARG A 1061 18.08 -39.62 9.83
C ARG A 1061 19.25 -40.20 10.65
N ARG A 1062 20.50 -39.86 10.30
CA ARG A 1062 21.68 -40.30 11.08
C ARG A 1062 21.67 -39.75 12.50
N ILE A 1063 21.27 -38.50 12.67
CA ILE A 1063 21.36 -37.80 13.96
C ILE A 1063 20.13 -38.00 14.86
N VAL A 1064 19.01 -38.47 14.30
CA VAL A 1064 17.84 -38.90 15.07
C VAL A 1064 18.04 -40.34 15.56
N MET A 1065 17.59 -40.63 16.79
CA MET A 1065 17.60 -42.00 17.30
C MET A 1065 16.60 -42.89 16.53
N PRO A 1066 16.80 -44.21 16.48
CA PRO A 1066 15.82 -45.15 15.93
C PRO A 1066 14.43 -44.92 16.52
N GLY A 1067 13.42 -44.88 15.65
CA GLY A 1067 12.04 -44.56 16.02
C GLY A 1067 11.76 -43.13 16.47
N GLY A 1068 12.73 -42.22 16.42
CA GLY A 1068 12.52 -40.79 16.64
C GLY A 1068 11.72 -40.14 15.50
N LEU A 1069 11.20 -38.94 15.77
CA LEU A 1069 10.33 -38.21 14.85
C LEU A 1069 11.06 -37.08 14.12
N LEU A 1070 10.76 -36.94 12.83
CA LEU A 1070 11.00 -35.73 12.07
C LEU A 1070 9.65 -35.10 11.74
N ILE A 1071 9.49 -33.84 12.15
CA ILE A 1071 8.39 -32.99 11.74
C ILE A 1071 8.93 -32.06 10.66
N LEU A 1072 8.47 -32.25 9.44
CA LEU A 1072 8.94 -31.51 8.28
C LEU A 1072 7.78 -30.69 7.72
N SER A 1073 7.95 -29.38 7.54
CA SER A 1073 7.00 -28.59 6.77
C SER A 1073 7.59 -28.05 5.48
N SER A 1074 6.75 -27.93 4.46
CA SER A 1074 7.12 -27.38 3.16
C SER A 1074 5.96 -26.59 2.57
N MET A 1075 6.30 -25.59 1.76
CA MET A 1075 5.36 -24.79 0.98
C MET A 1075 4.82 -25.59 -0.21
N ARG A 1076 3.58 -25.33 -0.58
CA ARG A 1076 2.98 -25.93 -1.79
C ARG A 1076 3.54 -25.26 -3.05
N PRO A 1077 3.61 -25.98 -4.19
CA PRO A 1077 3.70 -25.32 -5.48
C PRO A 1077 2.54 -24.32 -5.62
N ASP A 1078 2.80 -23.19 -6.28
CA ASP A 1078 1.83 -22.09 -6.44
C ASP A 1078 1.25 -21.54 -5.13
N THR A 1079 2.02 -21.59 -4.04
CA THR A 1079 1.65 -20.90 -2.79
C THR A 1079 1.28 -19.44 -3.08
N ASP A 1080 0.13 -19.02 -2.58
CA ASP A 1080 -0.38 -17.68 -2.72
C ASP A 1080 -0.14 -16.87 -1.44
N ALA A 1081 0.76 -15.89 -1.55
CA ALA A 1081 1.03 -14.93 -0.48
C ALA A 1081 -0.14 -13.97 -0.25
N SER A 1082 -1.05 -13.79 -1.22
CA SER A 1082 -2.09 -12.76 -1.14
C SER A 1082 -2.93 -12.85 0.13
N GLY A 1083 -3.42 -14.05 0.47
CA GLY A 1083 -4.27 -14.29 1.63
C GLY A 1083 -3.57 -14.04 2.96
N PRO A 1084 -2.49 -14.79 3.29
CA PRO A 1084 -1.82 -14.64 4.58
C PRO A 1084 -1.28 -13.23 4.85
N PHE A 1085 -0.78 -12.55 3.82
CA PHE A 1085 -0.28 -11.19 3.97
C PHE A 1085 -1.42 -10.18 4.15
N THR A 1086 -2.49 -10.28 3.37
CA THR A 1086 -3.63 -9.33 3.48
C THR A 1086 -4.31 -9.46 4.83
N ARG A 1087 -4.53 -10.69 5.32
CA ARG A 1087 -5.10 -10.92 6.68
C ARG A 1087 -4.19 -10.37 7.78
N LEU A 1088 -2.87 -10.54 7.65
CA LEU A 1088 -1.93 -9.99 8.64
C LEU A 1088 -1.95 -8.45 8.62
N LEU A 1089 -2.00 -7.82 7.44
CA LEU A 1089 -2.12 -6.38 7.31
C LEU A 1089 -3.40 -5.87 7.99
N GLU A 1090 -4.56 -6.45 7.65
CA GLU A 1090 -5.85 -6.08 8.24
C GLU A 1090 -5.85 -6.26 9.77
N LYS A 1091 -5.21 -7.32 10.27
CA LYS A 1091 -5.03 -7.54 11.70
C LYS A 1091 -4.17 -6.46 12.36
N ILE A 1092 -3.04 -6.09 11.76
CA ILE A 1092 -2.19 -5.00 12.26
C ILE A 1092 -2.97 -3.68 12.23
N GLU A 1093 -3.75 -3.44 11.17
CA GLU A 1093 -4.59 -2.25 11.01
C GLU A 1093 -5.73 -2.16 12.03
N ALA A 1094 -6.32 -3.29 12.42
CA ALA A 1094 -7.38 -3.34 13.42
C ALA A 1094 -6.86 -3.26 14.87
N MET A 1095 -5.57 -3.50 15.13
CA MET A 1095 -5.02 -3.46 16.49
C MET A 1095 -5.00 -2.03 17.06
N PRO A 1096 -5.51 -1.82 18.30
CA PRO A 1096 -5.38 -0.55 19.00
C PRO A 1096 -3.93 -0.33 19.44
N ALA A 1097 -3.49 0.93 19.53
CA ALA A 1097 -2.09 1.28 19.79
C ALA A 1097 -1.58 0.73 21.14
N GLU A 1098 -2.48 0.59 22.12
CA GLU A 1098 -2.20 0.09 23.46
C GLU A 1098 -1.95 -1.43 23.49
N ALA A 1099 -2.42 -2.18 22.48
CA ALA A 1099 -2.20 -3.61 22.36
C ALA A 1099 -0.84 -3.97 21.73
N LEU A 1100 -0.14 -2.98 21.15
CA LEU A 1100 1.17 -3.17 20.55
C LEU A 1100 2.29 -2.93 21.58
N PRO A 1101 3.35 -3.77 21.60
CA PRO A 1101 4.52 -3.49 22.42
C PRO A 1101 5.10 -2.09 22.13
N PRO A 1102 5.61 -1.35 23.13
CA PRO A 1102 6.14 0.01 22.93
C PRO A 1102 7.23 0.12 21.86
N GLU A 1103 7.98 -0.97 21.66
CA GLU A 1103 9.07 -1.10 20.69
C GLU A 1103 8.60 -1.49 19.28
N ARG A 1104 7.30 -1.77 19.08
CA ARG A 1104 6.71 -2.22 17.81
C ARG A 1104 5.54 -1.33 17.41
N SER A 1105 5.87 -0.12 16.97
CA SER A 1105 4.86 0.80 16.44
C SER A 1105 4.18 0.22 15.19
N LYS A 1106 2.91 0.59 14.98
CA LYS A 1106 2.13 0.17 13.81
C LYS A 1106 2.80 0.51 12.46
N PRO A 1107 3.41 1.71 12.27
CA PRO A 1107 4.17 2.01 11.05
C PRO A 1107 5.34 1.06 10.81
N LEU A 1108 6.09 0.71 11.87
CA LEU A 1108 7.21 -0.22 11.78
C LEU A 1108 6.77 -1.62 11.34
N LEU A 1109 5.61 -2.09 11.85
CA LEU A 1109 5.06 -3.39 11.47
C LEU A 1109 4.65 -3.41 9.99
N ILE A 1110 3.97 -2.36 9.52
CA ILE A 1110 3.55 -2.23 8.12
C ILE A 1110 4.77 -2.15 7.19
N GLU A 1111 5.80 -1.38 7.55
CA GLU A 1111 7.03 -1.28 6.77
C GLU A 1111 7.81 -2.60 6.74
N SER A 1112 7.90 -3.30 7.88
CA SER A 1112 8.51 -4.62 7.97
C SER A 1112 7.75 -5.66 7.13
N LEU A 1113 6.42 -5.61 7.12
CA LEU A 1113 5.60 -6.50 6.31
C LEU A 1113 5.80 -6.27 4.81
N ARG A 1114 5.86 -5.00 4.39
CA ARG A 1114 6.15 -4.63 3.00
C ARG A 1114 7.53 -5.11 2.54
N ALA A 1115 8.55 -4.89 3.36
CA ALA A 1115 9.91 -5.38 3.08
C ALA A 1115 9.94 -6.91 2.99
N PHE A 1116 9.27 -7.58 3.93
CA PHE A 1116 9.17 -9.04 3.94
C PHE A 1116 8.46 -9.61 2.70
N LEU A 1117 7.37 -8.99 2.25
CA LEU A 1117 6.67 -9.44 1.03
C LEU A 1117 7.57 -9.34 -0.20
N ASN A 1118 8.37 -8.28 -0.32
CA ASN A 1118 9.35 -8.13 -1.39
C ASN A 1118 10.42 -9.22 -1.37
N ASP A 1119 10.97 -9.50 -0.19
CA ASP A 1119 11.95 -10.58 -0.02
C ASP A 1119 11.34 -11.96 -0.32
N ALA A 1120 10.10 -12.22 0.11
CA ALA A 1120 9.40 -13.47 -0.15
C ALA A 1120 9.09 -13.67 -1.63
N GLN A 1121 8.78 -12.60 -2.39
CA GLN A 1121 8.56 -12.71 -3.82
C GLN A 1121 9.86 -13.04 -4.58
N GLU A 1122 11.02 -12.56 -4.11
CA GLU A 1122 12.32 -12.95 -4.66
C GLU A 1122 12.54 -14.48 -4.56
N LEU A 1123 12.05 -15.14 -3.51
CA LEU A 1123 12.10 -16.61 -3.38
C LEU A 1123 11.24 -17.32 -4.43
N VAL A 1124 10.03 -16.80 -4.69
CA VAL A 1124 9.14 -17.34 -5.73
C VAL A 1124 9.81 -17.23 -7.09
N ASP A 1125 10.49 -16.11 -7.37
CA ASP A 1125 11.21 -15.92 -8.62
C ASP A 1125 12.43 -16.85 -8.77
N LEU A 1126 13.09 -17.21 -7.66
CA LEU A 1126 14.16 -18.20 -7.64
C LEU A 1126 13.63 -19.63 -7.83
N GLU A 1127 12.46 -19.94 -7.28
CA GLU A 1127 11.76 -21.22 -7.51
C GLU A 1127 11.29 -21.34 -8.97
N GLU A 1128 10.77 -20.26 -9.56
CA GLU A 1128 10.44 -20.17 -11.00
C GLU A 1128 11.66 -20.41 -11.89
N ALA A 1129 12.82 -19.88 -11.50
CA ALA A 1129 14.09 -20.15 -12.18
C ALA A 1129 14.64 -21.57 -11.93
N GLY A 1130 13.99 -22.35 -11.05
CA GLY A 1130 14.41 -23.69 -10.66
C GLY A 1130 15.69 -23.72 -9.83
N THR A 1131 15.96 -22.66 -9.07
CA THR A 1131 17.03 -22.59 -8.06
C THR A 1131 16.59 -23.24 -6.75
N PHE A 1132 15.30 -23.19 -6.44
CA PHE A 1132 14.65 -23.85 -5.30
C PHE A 1132 13.49 -24.72 -5.76
N ASP A 1133 13.03 -25.62 -4.89
CA ASP A 1133 11.91 -26.52 -5.16
C ASP A 1133 10.83 -26.39 -4.08
N PHE A 1134 9.64 -25.95 -4.48
CA PHE A 1134 8.44 -26.14 -3.67
C PHE A 1134 7.83 -27.49 -4.03
N PHE A 1135 7.74 -28.39 -3.05
CA PHE A 1135 7.45 -29.79 -3.33
C PHE A 1135 5.94 -30.03 -3.42
N ASP A 1136 5.49 -30.59 -4.54
CA ASP A 1136 4.20 -31.25 -4.55
C ASP A 1136 4.24 -32.48 -3.62
N PRO A 1137 3.09 -32.89 -3.04
CA PRO A 1137 3.05 -34.01 -2.11
C PRO A 1137 3.71 -35.28 -2.65
N GLU A 1138 3.47 -35.62 -3.91
CA GLU A 1138 3.94 -36.87 -4.50
C GLU A 1138 5.47 -36.87 -4.63
N LYS A 1139 6.10 -35.74 -4.99
CA LYS A 1139 7.57 -35.59 -5.01
C LYS A 1139 8.18 -35.63 -3.60
N LEU A 1140 7.55 -34.98 -2.61
CA LEU A 1140 8.06 -34.96 -1.24
C LEU A 1140 7.96 -36.33 -0.57
N GLU A 1141 6.85 -37.03 -0.77
CA GLU A 1141 6.62 -38.37 -0.27
C GLU A 1141 7.67 -39.35 -0.80
N ALA A 1142 7.91 -39.34 -2.12
CA ALA A 1142 8.95 -40.16 -2.74
C ALA A 1142 10.34 -39.89 -2.15
N LEU A 1143 10.69 -38.61 -1.97
CA LEU A 1143 11.97 -38.21 -1.39
C LEU A 1143 12.14 -38.69 0.06
N LEU A 1144 11.08 -38.58 0.88
CA LEU A 1144 11.08 -39.06 2.26
C LEU A 1144 11.24 -40.58 2.32
N GLU A 1145 10.51 -41.32 1.49
CA GLU A 1145 10.60 -42.78 1.42
C GLU A 1145 11.98 -43.28 0.97
N GLU A 1146 12.54 -42.67 -0.09
CA GLU A 1146 13.86 -43.01 -0.61
C GLU A 1146 14.96 -42.78 0.43
N THR A 1147 14.83 -41.72 1.24
CA THR A 1147 15.79 -41.40 2.30
C THR A 1147 15.54 -42.17 3.61
N GLY A 1148 14.53 -43.04 3.61
CA GLY A 1148 14.23 -44.01 4.66
C GLY A 1148 13.43 -43.45 5.84
N TRP A 1149 12.54 -42.51 5.55
CA TRP A 1149 11.50 -42.06 6.45
C TRP A 1149 10.19 -42.81 6.18
N GLU A 1150 9.44 -43.07 7.25
CA GLU A 1150 8.07 -43.57 7.19
C GLU A 1150 7.12 -42.41 7.48
N ILE A 1151 6.14 -42.19 6.60
CA ILE A 1151 5.17 -41.10 6.73
C ILE A 1151 4.01 -41.59 7.60
N ILE A 1152 3.82 -40.98 8.77
CA ILE A 1152 2.76 -41.35 9.71
C ILE A 1152 1.46 -40.60 9.39
N ARG A 1153 1.57 -39.29 9.17
CA ARG A 1153 0.44 -38.41 8.88
C ARG A 1153 0.90 -37.15 8.14
N ILE A 1154 0.01 -36.59 7.35
CA ILE A 1154 0.19 -35.33 6.61
C ILE A 1154 -0.91 -34.37 7.05
N ILE A 1155 -0.53 -33.17 7.47
CA ILE A 1155 -1.45 -32.15 7.99
C ILE A 1155 -1.40 -30.94 7.03
N PRO A 1156 -2.46 -30.66 6.26
CA PRO A 1156 -2.58 -29.39 5.53
C PRO A 1156 -2.58 -28.23 6.53
N SER A 1157 -1.71 -27.26 6.33
CA SER A 1157 -1.46 -26.20 7.31
C SER A 1157 -1.08 -24.87 6.63
N TYR A 1158 -0.69 -23.89 7.44
CA TYR A 1158 -0.30 -22.55 7.04
C TYR A 1158 -1.44 -21.77 6.36
N GLY A 1159 -2.60 -21.74 7.01
CA GLY A 1159 -3.78 -20.98 6.60
C GLY A 1159 -4.86 -21.77 5.89
N ASN A 1160 -5.93 -21.07 5.50
CA ASN A 1160 -7.05 -21.62 4.73
C ASN A 1160 -7.32 -20.74 3.48
N PRO A 1161 -7.16 -21.26 2.26
CA PRO A 1161 -6.76 -22.63 1.92
C PRO A 1161 -5.31 -22.92 2.38
N PRO A 1162 -4.95 -24.19 2.61
CA PRO A 1162 -3.60 -24.57 3.05
C PRO A 1162 -2.54 -24.13 2.07
N GLN A 1163 -1.56 -23.36 2.55
CA GLN A 1163 -0.38 -22.90 1.78
C GLN A 1163 0.82 -23.84 1.94
N GLY A 1164 0.79 -24.74 2.92
CA GLY A 1164 1.83 -25.71 3.17
C GLY A 1164 1.28 -27.00 3.76
N TYR A 1165 2.20 -27.91 4.06
CA TYR A 1165 1.89 -29.15 4.75
C TYR A 1165 2.88 -29.38 5.89
N VAL A 1166 2.45 -30.09 6.93
CA VAL A 1166 3.30 -30.66 7.97
C VAL A 1166 3.28 -32.18 7.82
N TYR A 1167 4.43 -32.74 7.48
CA TYR A 1167 4.70 -34.17 7.45
C TYR A 1167 5.21 -34.61 8.80
N VAL A 1168 4.57 -35.63 9.36
CA VAL A 1168 5.03 -36.30 10.57
C VAL A 1168 5.61 -37.63 10.14
N THR A 1169 6.91 -37.76 10.31
CA THR A 1169 7.64 -38.94 9.85
C THR A 1169 8.44 -39.59 10.97
N LYS A 1170 8.67 -40.89 10.80
CA LYS A 1170 9.46 -41.72 11.70
C LYS A 1170 10.68 -42.25 10.95
N ALA A 1171 11.83 -42.28 11.61
CA ALA A 1171 13.00 -42.94 11.02
C ALA A 1171 12.79 -44.46 10.95
N ARG A 1172 12.96 -45.06 9.77
CA ARG A 1172 12.96 -46.53 9.63
C ARG A 1172 14.18 -47.14 10.31
N ASP A 1173 14.02 -48.31 10.90
CA ASP A 1173 15.12 -49.07 11.47
C ASP A 1173 16.10 -49.56 10.37
N ALA A 1174 17.34 -49.85 10.75
CA ALA A 1174 18.41 -50.24 9.83
C ALA A 1174 18.09 -51.51 9.01
N ASP A 1175 17.18 -52.36 9.48
CA ASP A 1175 16.76 -53.61 8.83
C ASP A 1175 15.58 -53.43 7.86
N GLY A 1176 15.10 -52.20 7.63
CA GLY A 1176 14.03 -51.91 6.68
C GLY A 1176 12.66 -52.52 7.02
N LYS A 1177 12.48 -53.04 8.23
CA LYS A 1177 11.17 -53.47 8.75
C LYS A 1177 10.48 -52.32 9.51
N PRO A 1178 9.14 -52.25 9.44
CA PRO A 1178 8.34 -51.24 10.13
C PRO A 1178 8.46 -51.30 11.66
#